data_AF-A0A956HBR9-F1
#
_entry.id   AF-A0A956HBR9-F1
#
_cell.length_a   1.000
_cell.length_b   1.000
_cell.length_c   1.000
_cell.angle_alpha   90.00
_cell.angle_beta   90.00
_cell.angle_gamma   90.00
#
_symmetry.space_group_name_H-M   'P 1'
#
loop_
_entity.id
_entity.type
_entity.pdbx_description
1 polymer ?
#
loop_
_entity_poly.entity_id
_entity_poly.type
_entity_poly.pdbx_seq_one_letter_code
_entity_poly.pdbx_strand_id
1 'polypeptide(L)'
;MIGSPEILTGASALLAVADEHVFNEAAVALSPTIGWWMLTAAVLLGLVFTLHRETWRRLWLRAEDPRSMGLFRIVFGLMTVANINGLWEIFTYLFTDEGLFLTDVSRRVFANSQFEGFLDGFGDDVPYGFMDWAAVVEFLKGPKYSLLFFWDSPTAFWIHLVAFELACLALVVGFQTRYSKWIALVLFHSISLRNAVYWEGTENVYRCFLFYLCLSRCGEAYSVDNWLRCRRLRKAGLLSEPGLPGDGAGAPPSAAHPKGLEPIYRLIPGWPRVLMMLQLAALYCTTGVVKNGAVWAKGDAFYYALNLDHFYRFEPQALSAIFGTNLFRVNTIVVHWWESCFPLVVVGLLIRFHLRERIPRLEGWQLWASRLLWALFGVACLMVVDTALPVHPVRGYSTERLQLVVRSLWIGGMVLIAVMWVLLRYRPPRVTLRGKERVLDLDWFCSWFLGRRVWLTLGFIFHVHLMLLMNIGWFTPGTLAAYLPMLHGREVAGILSRIGHRLAKLGPLARLLPARVRRGEPPLPAAAFTLPQHIRDAAAVPAWAIVAAIGGAAFGVYLTVEHGVVYRRVGFALLLFLAVVAALRARQNGRRRPPLSKIDPYTGAPRQPWAYGPLGRFVVAALTIYHVVGVALWLLPDKDCLSTWREEALNPVKWWLRTTQTTQGWRMFAPNPPRSNLFMRVLVTTQDGKVLDMNTDVYHPANRPLPWIWYTRQRKI
;
A
#
# COMPACT_ATOMS: atom_id res chain seq x y z
N MET A 1 -14.05 45.57 20.65
CA MET A 1 -14.32 44.69 21.80
C MET A 1 -13.91 43.28 21.40
N ILE A 2 -12.95 42.75 22.15
CA ILE A 2 -12.12 41.60 21.83
C ILE A 2 -12.90 40.32 22.17
N GLY A 3 -13.27 39.53 21.16
CA GLY A 3 -13.86 38.21 21.33
C GLY A 3 -12.79 37.21 21.72
N SER A 4 -13.01 36.52 22.85
CA SER A 4 -12.07 35.63 23.53
C SER A 4 -11.61 34.43 22.68
N PRO A 5 -10.41 33.86 22.95
CA PRO A 5 -9.87 32.70 22.24
C PRO A 5 -10.55 31.35 22.58
N GLU A 6 -11.64 31.36 23.37
CA GLU A 6 -12.23 30.14 23.96
C GLU A 6 -13.21 29.39 23.05
N ILE A 7 -13.60 29.94 21.90
CA ILE A 7 -14.61 29.28 21.03
C ILE A 7 -13.97 28.26 20.08
N LEU A 8 -12.69 28.43 19.71
CA LEU A 8 -11.97 27.50 18.82
C LEU A 8 -11.36 26.29 19.54
N THR A 9 -11.25 26.34 20.87
CA THR A 9 -10.95 25.15 21.69
C THR A 9 -12.18 24.23 21.81
N GLY A 10 -13.40 24.72 21.57
CA GLY A 10 -14.63 23.92 21.69
C GLY A 10 -14.80 22.83 20.62
N ALA A 11 -14.42 23.10 19.36
CA ALA A 11 -14.54 22.13 18.27
C ALA A 11 -13.44 21.05 18.32
N SER A 12 -12.25 21.42 18.80
CA SER A 12 -11.19 20.47 19.14
C SER A 12 -11.51 19.71 20.43
N ALA A 13 -12.19 20.34 21.40
CA ALA A 13 -12.68 19.68 22.61
C ALA A 13 -13.81 18.68 22.34
N LEU A 14 -14.74 18.96 21.42
CA LEU A 14 -15.85 18.05 21.06
C LEU A 14 -15.39 16.81 20.30
N LEU A 15 -14.30 16.89 19.54
CA LEU A 15 -13.60 15.72 18.98
C LEU A 15 -12.65 15.06 20.01
N ALA A 16 -12.27 15.77 21.06
CA ALA A 16 -11.47 15.27 22.18
C ALA A 16 -12.31 14.68 23.35
N VAL A 17 -13.65 14.67 23.26
CA VAL A 17 -14.49 13.85 24.17
C VAL A 17 -14.41 12.34 23.83
N ALA A 18 -13.63 11.97 22.80
CA ALA A 18 -13.26 10.59 22.52
C ALA A 18 -12.03 10.21 23.36
N ASP A 19 -12.29 9.52 24.49
CA ASP A 19 -11.36 8.96 25.46
C ASP A 19 -10.48 10.00 26.20
N GLU A 20 -10.88 10.38 27.42
CA GLU A 20 -9.89 10.75 28.43
C GLU A 20 -8.89 9.58 28.51
N HIS A 21 -7.71 9.74 27.90
CA HIS A 21 -6.67 8.73 27.94
C HIS A 21 -6.18 8.60 29.37
N VAL A 22 -6.78 7.68 30.12
CA VAL A 22 -6.35 7.34 31.47
C VAL A 22 -4.99 6.67 31.34
N PHE A 23 -3.95 7.44 31.63
CA PHE A 23 -2.56 7.02 31.53
C PHE A 23 -2.30 5.79 32.41
N ASN A 24 -1.86 4.69 31.80
CA ASN A 24 -1.57 3.44 32.52
C ASN A 24 -0.08 3.35 32.85
N GLU A 25 0.30 3.80 34.05
CA GLU A 25 1.69 3.78 34.54
C GLU A 25 2.32 2.38 34.50
N ALA A 26 1.54 1.34 34.84
CA ALA A 26 2.01 -0.05 34.78
C ALA A 26 2.34 -0.47 33.34
N ALA A 27 1.58 0.01 32.35
CA ALA A 27 1.88 -0.24 30.94
C ALA A 27 3.17 0.47 30.51
N VAL A 28 3.36 1.73 30.93
CA VAL A 28 4.58 2.48 30.63
C VAL A 28 5.82 1.81 31.23
N ALA A 29 5.73 1.30 32.46
CA ALA A 29 6.82 0.58 33.11
C ALA A 29 7.27 -0.67 32.33
N LEU A 30 6.36 -1.33 31.60
CA LEU A 30 6.67 -2.50 30.77
C LEU A 30 7.22 -2.13 29.38
N SER A 31 7.09 -0.87 28.98
CA SER A 31 7.40 -0.42 27.62
C SER A 31 8.85 -0.64 27.19
N PRO A 32 9.88 -0.37 28.03
CA PRO A 32 11.27 -0.65 27.67
C PRO A 32 11.52 -2.13 27.40
N THR A 33 10.99 -3.02 28.26
CA THR A 33 11.11 -4.48 28.12
C THR A 33 10.49 -4.97 26.81
N ILE A 34 9.30 -4.45 26.46
CA ILE A 34 8.66 -4.75 25.18
C ILE A 34 9.51 -4.27 24.01
N GLY A 35 10.12 -3.08 24.11
CA GLY A 35 11.04 -2.55 23.11
C GLY A 35 12.22 -3.47 22.83
N TRP A 36 12.85 -4.03 23.87
CA TRP A 36 13.95 -4.99 23.73
C TRP A 36 13.52 -6.31 23.09
N TRP A 37 12.33 -6.83 23.43
CA TRP A 37 11.79 -8.01 22.76
C TRP A 37 11.47 -7.76 21.28
N MET A 38 10.97 -6.56 20.96
CA MET A 38 10.72 -6.18 19.57
C MET A 38 12.00 -5.99 18.76
N LEU A 39 13.04 -5.38 19.35
CA LEU A 39 14.37 -5.31 18.72
C LEU A 39 14.93 -6.72 18.47
N THR A 40 14.81 -7.62 19.45
CA THR A 40 15.24 -9.02 19.33
C THR A 40 14.50 -9.72 18.19
N ALA A 41 13.17 -9.57 18.11
CA ALA A 41 12.38 -10.12 17.02
C ALA A 41 12.80 -9.56 15.65
N ALA A 42 13.06 -8.25 15.56
CA ALA A 42 13.53 -7.61 14.32
C ALA A 42 14.90 -8.12 13.88
N VAL A 43 15.85 -8.29 14.81
CA VAL A 43 17.19 -8.84 14.54
C VAL A 43 17.08 -10.29 14.04
N LEU A 44 16.32 -11.13 14.73
CA LEU A 44 16.11 -12.53 14.34
C LEU A 44 15.50 -12.63 12.94
N LEU A 45 14.48 -11.82 12.64
CA LEU A 45 13.86 -11.77 11.32
C LEU A 45 14.85 -11.28 10.24
N GLY A 46 15.69 -10.29 10.55
CA GLY A 46 16.76 -9.82 9.66
C GLY A 46 17.79 -10.91 9.34
N LEU A 47 18.15 -11.74 10.32
CA LEU A 47 19.04 -12.88 10.14
C LEU A 47 18.40 -13.98 9.28
N VAL A 48 17.11 -14.27 9.49
CA VAL A 48 16.33 -15.16 8.61
C VAL A 48 16.37 -14.64 7.17
N PHE A 49 16.11 -13.35 6.96
CA PHE A 49 16.15 -12.75 5.62
C PHE A 49 17.55 -12.80 5.01
N THR A 50 18.61 -12.73 5.81
CA THR A 50 19.99 -12.84 5.35
C THR A 50 20.34 -14.26 4.88
N LEU A 51 19.85 -15.30 5.57
CA LEU A 51 19.96 -16.69 5.13
C LEU A 51 19.19 -16.92 3.82
N HIS A 52 17.99 -16.36 3.72
CA HIS A 52 17.12 -16.49 2.54
C HIS A 52 17.33 -15.38 1.50
N ARG A 53 18.47 -14.67 1.52
CA ARG A 53 18.71 -13.45 0.70
C ARG A 53 18.49 -13.65 -0.79
N GLU A 54 18.74 -14.84 -1.32
CA GLU A 54 18.54 -15.10 -2.76
C GLU A 54 17.06 -15.06 -3.13
N THR A 55 16.16 -15.54 -2.27
CA THR A 55 14.71 -15.42 -2.44
C THR A 55 14.31 -13.95 -2.54
N TRP A 56 14.77 -13.12 -1.60
CA TRP A 56 14.44 -11.70 -1.55
C TRP A 56 15.03 -10.93 -2.74
N ARG A 57 16.28 -11.20 -3.11
CA ARG A 57 16.89 -10.60 -4.30
C ARG A 57 16.07 -10.90 -5.55
N ARG A 58 15.68 -12.17 -5.76
CA ARG A 58 14.88 -12.57 -6.92
C ARG A 58 13.49 -11.94 -6.89
N LEU A 59 12.84 -11.86 -5.73
CA LEU A 59 11.50 -11.28 -5.58
C LEU A 59 11.49 -9.78 -5.91
N TRP A 60 12.43 -9.01 -5.34
CA TRP A 60 12.41 -7.55 -5.43
C TRP A 60 13.11 -7.02 -6.68
N LEU A 61 14.24 -7.61 -7.08
CA LEU A 61 15.19 -6.94 -7.98
C LEU A 61 15.11 -7.39 -9.45
N ARG A 62 14.24 -8.35 -9.76
CA ARG A 62 14.04 -8.86 -11.11
C ARG A 62 13.13 -7.98 -11.94
N ALA A 63 13.27 -8.11 -13.26
CA ALA A 63 12.34 -7.53 -14.21
C ALA A 63 11.18 -8.49 -14.48
N GLU A 64 9.99 -7.93 -14.70
CA GLU A 64 8.75 -8.67 -14.88
C GLU A 64 7.86 -8.08 -15.99
N ASP A 65 6.75 -8.75 -16.23
CA ASP A 65 5.76 -8.37 -17.24
C ASP A 65 5.03 -7.06 -16.90
N PRO A 66 5.01 -6.06 -17.81
CA PRO A 66 4.45 -4.73 -17.53
C PRO A 66 2.93 -4.66 -17.43
N ARG A 67 2.20 -5.67 -17.92
CA ARG A 67 0.76 -5.54 -18.19
C ARG A 67 -0.09 -5.37 -16.94
N SER A 68 0.36 -5.90 -15.79
CA SER A 68 -0.31 -5.66 -14.50
C SER A 68 -0.26 -4.18 -14.12
N MET A 69 0.91 -3.54 -14.22
CA MET A 69 1.08 -2.12 -13.96
C MET A 69 0.44 -1.22 -15.03
N GLY A 70 0.43 -1.67 -16.28
CA GLY A 70 -0.28 -0.97 -17.36
C GLY A 70 -1.79 -0.91 -17.12
N LEU A 71 -2.41 -2.03 -16.72
CA LEU A 71 -3.83 -2.06 -16.38
C LEU A 71 -4.13 -1.28 -15.09
N PHE A 72 -3.30 -1.45 -14.06
CA PHE A 72 -3.44 -0.71 -12.81
C PHE A 72 -3.40 0.80 -13.05
N ARG A 73 -2.47 1.31 -13.87
CA ARG A 73 -2.40 2.72 -14.27
C ARG A 73 -3.72 3.24 -14.84
N ILE A 74 -4.33 2.48 -15.76
CA ILE A 74 -5.59 2.88 -16.41
C ILE A 74 -6.71 2.92 -15.38
N VAL A 75 -6.94 1.81 -14.68
CA VAL A 75 -8.07 1.70 -13.74
C VAL A 75 -7.90 2.66 -12.58
N PHE A 76 -6.74 2.66 -11.93
CA PHE A 76 -6.47 3.52 -10.77
C PHE A 76 -6.44 5.00 -11.14
N GLY A 77 -5.92 5.36 -12.33
CA GLY A 77 -5.94 6.74 -12.82
C GLY A 77 -7.37 7.24 -13.03
N LEU A 78 -8.26 6.42 -13.63
CA LEU A 78 -9.68 6.75 -13.75
C LEU A 78 -10.35 6.92 -12.39
N MET A 79 -10.05 6.03 -11.44
CA MET A 79 -10.56 6.15 -10.07
C MET A 79 -10.01 7.40 -9.35
N THR A 80 -8.81 7.87 -9.70
CA THR A 80 -8.19 9.06 -9.10
C THR A 80 -8.87 10.35 -9.60
N VAL A 81 -9.14 10.42 -10.90
CA VAL A 81 -9.96 11.49 -11.51
C VAL A 81 -11.35 11.51 -10.87
N ALA A 82 -12.00 10.36 -10.81
CA ALA A 82 -13.34 10.26 -10.26
C ALA A 82 -13.39 10.60 -8.76
N ASN A 83 -12.34 10.26 -8.01
CA ASN A 83 -12.21 10.62 -6.60
C ASN A 83 -12.24 12.14 -6.38
N ILE A 84 -11.42 12.88 -7.13
CA ILE A 84 -11.35 14.34 -7.03
C ILE A 84 -12.64 14.98 -7.56
N ASN A 85 -13.14 14.55 -8.71
CA ASN A 85 -14.41 15.07 -9.25
C ASN A 85 -15.61 14.74 -8.37
N GLY A 86 -15.52 13.73 -7.51
CA GLY A 86 -16.52 13.47 -6.46
C GLY A 86 -16.65 14.58 -5.41
N LEU A 87 -15.80 15.60 -5.43
CA LEU A 87 -15.84 16.79 -4.57
C LEU A 87 -16.39 18.04 -5.30
N TRP A 88 -16.94 17.89 -6.50
CA TRP A 88 -17.30 19.03 -7.37
C TRP A 88 -18.23 20.06 -6.72
N GLU A 89 -19.16 19.62 -5.87
CA GLU A 89 -20.13 20.49 -5.17
C GLU A 89 -19.47 21.40 -4.12
N ILE A 90 -18.26 21.05 -3.67
CA ILE A 90 -17.59 21.66 -2.52
C ILE A 90 -16.18 22.14 -2.85
N PHE A 91 -15.85 22.28 -4.14
CA PHE A 91 -14.53 22.72 -4.57
C PHE A 91 -14.17 24.11 -4.06
N THR A 92 -15.02 25.12 -4.29
CA THR A 92 -14.82 26.48 -3.76
C THR A 92 -14.76 26.44 -2.24
N TYR A 93 -15.71 25.75 -1.61
CA TYR A 93 -15.76 25.65 -0.16
C TYR A 93 -14.50 25.03 0.46
N LEU A 94 -13.86 24.05 -0.17
CA LEU A 94 -12.70 23.36 0.42
C LEU A 94 -11.34 23.94 0.02
N PHE A 95 -11.21 24.39 -1.23
CA PHE A 95 -9.90 24.56 -1.87
C PHE A 95 -9.58 25.97 -2.31
N THR A 96 -10.50 26.92 -2.11
CA THR A 96 -10.26 28.32 -2.44
C THR A 96 -10.12 29.21 -1.20
N ASP A 97 -9.55 30.38 -1.40
CA ASP A 97 -9.45 31.47 -0.42
C ASP A 97 -10.81 32.07 -0.03
N GLU A 98 -11.85 31.88 -0.83
CA GLU A 98 -13.25 32.22 -0.49
C GLU A 98 -13.98 31.14 0.34
N GLY A 99 -13.32 30.02 0.64
CA GLY A 99 -13.92 28.83 1.26
C GLY A 99 -13.86 28.78 2.79
N LEU A 100 -13.94 27.57 3.34
CA LEU A 100 -13.91 27.27 4.79
C LEU A 100 -12.63 27.78 5.47
N PHE A 101 -11.50 27.64 4.80
CA PHE A 101 -10.21 28.15 5.29
C PHE A 101 -9.66 29.13 4.26
N LEU A 102 -9.59 30.39 4.67
CA LEU A 102 -8.82 31.42 3.97
C LEU A 102 -7.34 30.98 3.84
N THR A 103 -6.59 31.58 2.93
CA THR A 103 -5.22 31.17 2.59
C THR A 103 -4.29 31.11 3.80
N ASP A 104 -4.32 32.14 4.65
CA ASP A 104 -3.51 32.25 5.88
C ASP A 104 -3.94 31.22 6.93
N VAL A 105 -5.25 31.05 7.13
CA VAL A 105 -5.81 30.07 8.07
C VAL A 105 -5.45 28.65 7.64
N SER A 106 -5.52 28.35 6.35
CA SER A 106 -5.13 27.07 5.78
C SER A 106 -3.65 26.74 6.06
N ARG A 107 -2.74 27.68 5.83
CA ARG A 107 -1.32 27.54 6.17
C ARG A 107 -1.15 27.28 7.67
N ARG A 108 -1.82 28.08 8.51
CA ARG A 108 -1.74 27.97 9.98
C ARG A 108 -2.32 26.66 10.52
N VAL A 109 -3.38 26.13 9.92
CA VAL A 109 -4.01 24.88 10.38
C VAL A 109 -3.24 23.66 9.89
N PHE A 110 -2.82 23.64 8.62
CA PHE A 110 -2.29 22.41 7.99
C PHE A 110 -0.77 22.37 7.83
N ALA A 111 -0.09 23.52 7.85
CA ALA A 111 1.33 23.62 7.51
C ALA A 111 2.11 24.68 8.34
N ASN A 112 1.64 25.08 9.52
CA ASN A 112 2.18 26.20 10.29
C ASN A 112 3.71 26.21 10.38
N SER A 113 4.29 25.10 10.88
CA SER A 113 5.73 24.98 11.07
C SER A 113 6.54 25.06 9.77
N GLN A 114 5.94 24.75 8.62
CA GLN A 114 6.62 24.87 7.31
C GLN A 114 6.61 26.30 6.77
N PHE A 115 5.71 27.15 7.28
CA PHE A 115 5.58 28.53 6.87
C PHE A 115 6.20 29.50 7.90
N GLU A 116 7.02 28.98 8.81
CA GLU A 116 7.82 29.82 9.71
C GLU A 116 8.79 30.69 8.89
N GLY A 117 8.70 32.01 9.07
CA GLY A 117 9.43 32.98 8.26
C GLY A 117 8.82 33.27 6.87
N PHE A 118 7.56 32.86 6.62
CA PHE A 118 6.79 33.30 5.45
C PHE A 118 5.93 34.53 5.79
N LEU A 119 6.04 35.56 4.97
CA LEU A 119 5.29 36.81 5.07
C LEU A 119 4.07 36.78 4.14
N ASP A 120 2.93 37.20 4.67
CA ASP A 120 1.63 37.21 3.99
C ASP A 120 1.41 38.42 3.08
N GLY A 121 2.33 39.40 3.09
CA GLY A 121 2.23 40.60 2.30
C GLY A 121 1.18 41.60 2.79
N PHE A 122 0.73 41.49 4.05
CA PHE A 122 -0.28 42.40 4.60
C PHE A 122 0.36 43.70 5.15
N GLY A 123 0.10 44.82 4.47
CA GLY A 123 0.64 46.15 4.79
C GLY A 123 1.64 46.65 3.74
N ASP A 124 1.78 47.96 3.60
CA ASP A 124 2.50 48.60 2.48
C ASP A 124 4.00 48.24 2.41
N ASP A 125 4.61 47.88 3.54
CA ASP A 125 6.05 47.57 3.65
C ASP A 125 6.36 46.08 3.90
N VAL A 126 5.36 45.19 3.83
CA VAL A 126 5.56 43.75 4.08
C VAL A 126 5.63 43.01 2.74
N PRO A 127 6.78 42.43 2.34
CA PRO A 127 6.87 41.67 1.09
C PRO A 127 6.15 40.32 1.21
N TYR A 128 5.46 39.88 0.15
CA TYR A 128 4.90 38.54 0.08
C TYR A 128 5.98 37.50 -0.23
N GLY A 129 6.19 36.52 0.65
CA GLY A 129 7.14 35.44 0.42
C GLY A 129 7.98 35.05 1.63
N PHE A 130 8.98 34.20 1.41
CA PHE A 130 9.93 33.83 2.47
C PHE A 130 10.88 34.99 2.78
N MET A 131 11.04 35.32 4.06
CA MET A 131 11.93 36.39 4.52
C MET A 131 13.38 36.17 4.07
N ASP A 132 13.85 34.93 4.13
CA ASP A 132 15.22 34.55 3.82
C ASP A 132 15.33 33.10 3.35
N TRP A 133 16.57 32.66 3.09
CA TRP A 133 16.86 31.28 2.69
C TRP A 133 16.63 30.26 3.83
N ALA A 134 16.71 30.69 5.10
CA ALA A 134 16.45 29.80 6.23
C ALA A 134 14.98 29.38 6.28
N ALA A 135 14.06 30.32 6.03
CA ALA A 135 12.63 30.06 5.92
C ALA A 135 12.30 29.12 4.74
N VAL A 136 12.97 29.26 3.59
CA VAL A 136 12.85 28.30 2.47
C VAL A 136 13.30 26.90 2.89
N VAL A 137 14.42 26.80 3.60
CA VAL A 137 14.93 25.52 4.11
C VAL A 137 13.96 24.92 5.12
N GLU A 138 13.32 25.72 5.98
CA GLU A 138 12.30 25.24 6.93
C GLU A 138 11.06 24.70 6.21
N PHE A 139 10.58 25.39 5.17
CA PHE A 139 9.51 24.88 4.31
C PHE A 139 9.87 23.52 3.69
N LEU A 140 11.10 23.38 3.19
CA LEU A 140 11.59 22.14 2.59
C LEU A 140 11.75 20.98 3.59
N LYS A 141 11.92 21.24 4.89
CA LYS A 141 12.00 20.19 5.91
C LYS A 141 10.67 19.50 6.14
N GLY A 142 9.54 20.20 5.98
CA GLY A 142 8.24 19.60 6.29
C GLY A 142 7.62 18.81 5.14
N PRO A 143 6.50 18.10 5.41
CA PRO A 143 5.96 17.10 4.48
C PRO A 143 4.80 17.59 3.60
N LYS A 144 4.33 18.84 3.76
CA LYS A 144 3.12 19.37 3.12
C LYS A 144 3.47 20.24 1.92
N TYR A 145 3.61 19.63 0.75
CA TYR A 145 3.85 20.35 -0.50
C TYR A 145 2.56 20.51 -1.29
N SER A 146 1.99 21.72 -1.26
CA SER A 146 0.83 22.10 -2.07
C SER A 146 1.05 23.46 -2.73
N LEU A 147 0.78 23.53 -4.03
CA LEU A 147 0.75 24.79 -4.78
C LEU A 147 -0.41 25.70 -4.32
N LEU A 148 -1.50 25.10 -3.84
CA LEU A 148 -2.68 25.83 -3.37
C LEU A 148 -2.44 26.48 -2.00
N PHE A 149 -1.30 26.26 -1.33
CA PHE A 149 -0.93 27.13 -0.22
C PHE A 149 -0.46 28.51 -0.70
N PHE A 150 -0.10 28.68 -1.97
CA PHE A 150 0.39 29.94 -2.51
C PHE A 150 -0.61 30.61 -3.45
N TRP A 151 -1.38 29.80 -4.20
CA TRP A 151 -2.35 30.28 -5.18
C TRP A 151 -3.64 29.49 -5.08
N ASP A 152 -4.63 30.04 -4.39
CA ASP A 152 -5.93 29.42 -4.13
C ASP A 152 -7.14 30.33 -4.38
N SER A 153 -6.99 31.39 -5.18
CA SER A 153 -8.17 32.08 -5.73
C SER A 153 -9.03 31.10 -6.56
N PRO A 154 -10.35 31.34 -6.73
CA PRO A 154 -11.19 30.45 -7.54
C PRO A 154 -10.61 30.16 -8.92
N THR A 155 -10.11 31.19 -9.60
CA THR A 155 -9.44 31.06 -10.90
C THR A 155 -8.19 30.18 -10.82
N ALA A 156 -7.33 30.40 -9.82
CA ALA A 156 -6.11 29.60 -9.63
C ALA A 156 -6.44 28.12 -9.37
N PHE A 157 -7.45 27.85 -8.53
CA PHE A 157 -7.92 26.50 -8.27
C PHE A 157 -8.46 25.81 -9.53
N TRP A 158 -9.29 26.48 -10.34
CA TRP A 158 -9.81 25.89 -11.58
C TRP A 158 -8.70 25.60 -12.59
N ILE A 159 -7.70 26.49 -12.71
CA ILE A 159 -6.50 26.23 -13.53
C ILE A 159 -5.76 24.98 -13.01
N HIS A 160 -5.58 24.88 -11.70
CA HIS A 160 -4.95 23.73 -11.05
C HIS A 160 -5.73 22.44 -11.30
N LEU A 161 -7.06 22.48 -11.22
CA LEU A 161 -7.94 21.35 -11.48
C LEU A 161 -7.85 20.90 -12.94
N VAL A 162 -7.91 21.82 -13.91
CA VAL A 162 -7.73 21.49 -15.34
C VAL A 162 -6.35 20.88 -15.58
N ALA A 163 -5.29 21.42 -14.98
CA ALA A 163 -3.95 20.85 -15.07
C ALA A 163 -3.90 19.43 -14.49
N PHE A 164 -4.58 19.19 -13.35
CA PHE A 164 -4.70 17.88 -12.73
C PHE A 164 -5.42 16.89 -13.66
N GLU A 165 -6.55 17.29 -14.23
CA GLU A 165 -7.32 16.47 -15.17
C GLU A 165 -6.50 16.09 -16.40
N LEU A 166 -5.83 17.07 -17.03
CA LEU A 166 -4.97 16.82 -18.18
C LEU A 166 -3.81 15.87 -17.84
N ALA A 167 -3.16 16.06 -16.68
CA ALA A 167 -2.08 15.19 -16.22
C ALA A 167 -2.58 13.76 -15.95
N CYS A 168 -3.75 13.61 -15.32
CA CYS A 168 -4.37 12.31 -15.06
C CYS A 168 -4.85 11.62 -16.33
N LEU A 169 -5.46 12.33 -17.28
CA LEU A 169 -5.84 11.79 -18.59
C LEU A 169 -4.61 11.33 -19.38
N ALA A 170 -3.54 12.14 -19.39
CA ALA A 170 -2.26 11.73 -19.98
C ALA A 170 -1.70 10.48 -19.29
N LEU A 171 -1.80 10.39 -17.95
CA LEU A 171 -1.42 9.20 -17.20
C LEU A 171 -2.28 7.98 -17.56
N VAL A 172 -3.60 8.12 -17.66
CA VAL A 172 -4.55 7.03 -17.98
C VAL A 172 -4.35 6.50 -19.39
N VAL A 173 -4.19 7.38 -20.38
CA VAL A 173 -3.92 6.99 -21.78
C VAL A 173 -2.48 6.51 -21.96
N GLY A 174 -1.58 6.96 -21.09
CA GLY A 174 -0.19 6.51 -21.07
C GLY A 174 0.67 7.29 -22.03
N PHE A 175 0.46 8.60 -22.06
CA PHE A 175 1.23 9.57 -22.79
C PHE A 175 2.24 10.25 -21.87
N GLN A 176 3.50 10.29 -22.27
CA GLN A 176 4.61 10.87 -21.53
C GLN A 176 4.63 10.42 -20.07
N THR A 177 4.40 9.11 -19.84
CA THR A 177 4.29 8.50 -18.49
C THR A 177 5.51 8.72 -17.62
N ARG A 178 6.67 9.06 -18.21
CA ARG A 178 7.83 9.54 -17.46
C ARG A 178 7.52 10.76 -16.60
N TYR A 179 6.70 11.68 -17.10
CA TYR A 179 6.35 12.96 -16.48
C TYR A 179 4.93 12.97 -15.92
N SER A 180 3.94 12.50 -16.69
CA SER A 180 2.52 12.62 -16.33
C SER A 180 2.17 11.98 -14.99
N LYS A 181 2.81 10.85 -14.62
CA LYS A 181 2.62 10.23 -13.29
C LYS A 181 3.08 11.13 -12.13
N TRP A 182 4.20 11.83 -12.28
CA TRP A 182 4.74 12.70 -11.23
C TRP A 182 3.98 14.02 -11.17
N ILE A 183 3.61 14.59 -12.32
CA ILE A 183 2.78 15.79 -12.38
C ILE A 183 1.41 15.49 -11.75
N ALA A 184 0.77 14.38 -12.11
CA ALA A 184 -0.50 13.96 -11.50
C ALA A 184 -0.38 13.79 -9.97
N LEU A 185 0.70 13.18 -9.47
CA LEU A 185 0.94 13.05 -8.03
C LEU A 185 1.07 14.41 -7.33
N VAL A 186 1.88 15.33 -7.88
CA VAL A 186 2.06 16.67 -7.29
C VAL A 186 0.75 17.44 -7.28
N LEU A 187 0.02 17.44 -8.39
CA LEU A 187 -1.26 18.15 -8.48
C LEU A 187 -2.33 17.53 -7.57
N PHE A 188 -2.36 16.20 -7.45
CA PHE A 188 -3.22 15.47 -6.50
C PHE A 188 -2.89 15.83 -5.05
N HIS A 189 -1.60 15.86 -4.69
CA HIS A 189 -1.15 16.26 -3.36
C HIS A 189 -1.47 17.72 -3.07
N SER A 190 -1.38 18.62 -4.05
CA SER A 190 -1.78 20.02 -3.84
C SER A 190 -3.23 20.15 -3.38
N ILE A 191 -4.16 19.45 -4.04
CA ILE A 191 -5.58 19.43 -3.63
C ILE A 191 -5.72 18.75 -2.26
N SER A 192 -5.11 17.57 -2.10
CA SER A 192 -5.26 16.76 -0.89
C SER A 192 -4.68 17.43 0.36
N LEU A 193 -3.59 18.17 0.24
CA LEU A 193 -2.88 18.74 1.39
C LEU A 193 -3.33 20.16 1.72
N ARG A 194 -3.99 20.87 0.79
CA ARG A 194 -4.52 22.22 1.02
C ARG A 194 -5.59 22.26 2.10
N ASN A 195 -6.45 21.26 2.15
CA ASN A 195 -7.47 21.16 3.17
C ASN A 195 -7.74 19.68 3.46
N ALA A 196 -7.41 19.22 4.66
CA ALA A 196 -7.56 17.83 5.04
C ALA A 196 -8.88 17.51 5.77
N VAL A 197 -9.80 18.48 5.91
CA VAL A 197 -11.07 18.26 6.65
C VAL A 197 -11.92 17.15 6.02
N TYR A 198 -11.94 17.07 4.68
CA TYR A 198 -12.69 16.04 3.98
C TYR A 198 -12.01 14.66 3.95
N TRP A 199 -10.79 14.53 4.51
CA TRP A 199 -10.02 13.29 4.40
C TRP A 199 -10.74 12.11 5.02
N GLU A 200 -10.85 11.05 4.24
CA GLU A 200 -11.35 9.77 4.68
C GLU A 200 -10.23 8.71 4.63
N GLY A 201 -10.57 7.47 4.98
CA GLY A 201 -9.76 6.30 4.63
C GLY A 201 -9.44 6.24 3.12
N THR A 202 -10.26 6.89 2.28
CA THR A 202 -10.12 6.99 0.83
C THR A 202 -8.82 7.65 0.41
N GLU A 203 -8.54 8.87 0.87
CA GLU A 203 -7.40 9.66 0.42
C GLU A 203 -6.08 8.97 0.79
N ASN A 204 -6.03 8.20 1.89
CA ASN A 204 -4.91 7.31 2.24
C ASN A 204 -4.57 6.31 1.13
N VAL A 205 -5.57 5.66 0.53
CA VAL A 205 -5.38 4.70 -0.56
C VAL A 205 -4.77 5.41 -1.77
N TYR A 206 -5.36 6.52 -2.18
CA TYR A 206 -4.94 7.24 -3.38
C TYR A 206 -3.51 7.76 -3.29
N ARG A 207 -3.15 8.44 -2.18
CA ARG A 207 -1.78 8.97 -2.01
C ARG A 207 -0.71 7.88 -2.02
N CYS A 208 -0.93 6.77 -1.30
CA CYS A 208 0.05 5.69 -1.21
C CYS A 208 0.26 4.99 -2.57
N PHE A 209 -0.84 4.58 -3.21
CA PHE A 209 -0.76 3.82 -4.44
C PHE A 209 -0.37 4.67 -5.65
N LEU A 210 -0.73 5.96 -5.69
CA LEU A 210 -0.26 6.87 -6.74
C LEU A 210 1.26 7.07 -6.62
N PHE A 211 1.80 7.25 -5.41
CA PHE A 211 3.25 7.31 -5.21
C PHE A 211 3.95 6.02 -5.68
N TYR A 212 3.45 4.84 -5.33
CA TYR A 212 4.04 3.59 -5.82
C TYR A 212 3.91 3.40 -7.34
N LEU A 213 2.82 3.90 -7.94
CA LEU A 213 2.66 3.91 -9.40
C LEU A 213 3.75 4.77 -10.04
N CYS A 214 4.08 5.91 -9.44
CA CYS A 214 5.18 6.78 -9.87
C CYS A 214 6.54 6.08 -9.90
N LEU A 215 6.76 5.10 -9.02
CA LEU A 215 7.98 4.30 -8.98
C LEU A 215 8.03 3.22 -10.07
N SER A 216 6.88 2.87 -10.66
CA SER A 216 6.77 1.85 -11.71
C SER A 216 7.04 2.40 -13.12
N ARG A 217 7.36 1.49 -14.06
CA ARG A 217 7.39 1.78 -15.50
C ARG A 217 6.05 1.41 -16.15
N CYS A 218 4.95 1.98 -15.62
CA CYS A 218 3.58 1.70 -16.04
C CYS A 218 3.23 2.07 -17.49
N GLY A 219 4.12 2.80 -18.19
CA GLY A 219 3.99 3.13 -19.62
C GLY A 219 4.50 2.05 -20.59
N GLU A 220 5.00 0.91 -20.11
CA GLU A 220 5.52 -0.17 -20.99
C GLU A 220 4.42 -1.13 -21.50
N ALA A 221 3.16 -0.94 -21.05
CA ALA A 221 2.00 -1.69 -21.54
C ALA A 221 0.73 -0.83 -21.58
N TYR A 222 -0.13 -1.14 -22.55
CA TYR A 222 -1.45 -0.51 -22.75
C TYR A 222 -1.40 1.01 -22.80
N SER A 223 -0.36 1.58 -23.41
CA SER A 223 -0.03 3.00 -23.38
C SER A 223 0.25 3.56 -24.78
N VAL A 224 0.00 4.86 -24.96
CA VAL A 224 0.43 5.60 -26.15
C VAL A 224 1.95 5.63 -26.27
N ASP A 225 2.70 5.74 -25.17
CA ASP A 225 4.18 5.68 -25.17
C ASP A 225 4.70 4.39 -25.80
N ASN A 226 4.15 3.24 -25.41
CA ASN A 226 4.52 1.94 -25.97
C ASN A 226 4.12 1.83 -27.44
N TRP A 227 2.93 2.34 -27.79
CA TRP A 227 2.44 2.35 -29.17
C TRP A 227 3.33 3.20 -30.09
N LEU A 228 3.67 4.43 -29.70
CA LEU A 228 4.58 5.31 -30.44
C LEU A 228 5.97 4.71 -30.56
N ARG A 229 6.47 4.05 -29.52
CA ARG A 229 7.73 3.28 -29.59
C ARG A 229 7.64 2.17 -30.64
N CYS A 230 6.60 1.33 -30.57
CA CYS A 230 6.41 0.22 -31.51
C CYS A 230 6.25 0.73 -32.95
N ARG A 231 5.52 1.83 -33.17
CA ARG A 231 5.37 2.46 -34.48
C ARG A 231 6.71 2.90 -35.07
N ARG A 232 7.58 3.51 -34.27
CA ARG A 232 8.95 3.89 -34.69
C ARG A 232 9.80 2.66 -35.00
N LEU A 233 9.79 1.64 -34.14
CA LEU A 233 10.55 0.40 -34.34
C LEU A 233 10.08 -0.38 -35.57
N ARG A 234 8.77 -0.43 -35.82
CA ARG A 234 8.19 -1.05 -37.02
C ARG A 234 8.68 -0.35 -38.28
N LYS A 235 8.63 0.99 -38.33
CA LYS A 235 9.13 1.77 -39.47
C LYS A 235 10.62 1.53 -39.72
N ALA A 236 11.39 1.25 -38.68
CA ALA A 236 12.81 0.92 -38.77
C ALA A 236 13.12 -0.56 -39.03
N GLY A 237 12.11 -1.44 -39.13
CA GLY A 237 12.31 -2.89 -39.29
C GLY A 237 12.95 -3.57 -38.06
N LEU A 238 12.83 -2.96 -36.88
CA LEU A 238 13.46 -3.42 -35.63
C LEU A 238 12.45 -3.98 -34.61
N LEU A 239 11.16 -4.06 -34.95
CA LEU A 239 10.13 -4.60 -34.06
C LEU A 239 9.92 -6.09 -34.33
N SER A 240 9.92 -6.92 -33.29
CA SER A 240 9.43 -8.29 -33.37
C SER A 240 7.90 -8.24 -33.40
N GLU A 241 7.32 -8.57 -34.54
CA GLU A 241 5.87 -8.65 -34.73
C GLU A 241 5.41 -10.11 -34.79
N PRO A 242 4.10 -10.38 -34.63
CA PRO A 242 3.57 -11.72 -34.81
C PRO A 242 3.92 -12.28 -36.19
N GLY A 243 4.42 -13.50 -36.22
CA GLY A 243 4.92 -14.14 -37.45
C GLY A 243 6.35 -13.75 -37.86
N LEU A 244 6.98 -12.75 -37.21
CA LEU A 244 8.42 -12.48 -37.32
C LEU A 244 9.19 -13.23 -36.21
N PRO A 245 10.53 -13.32 -36.30
CA PRO A 245 11.33 -13.94 -35.24
C PRO A 245 11.01 -13.37 -33.85
N GLY A 246 10.78 -14.28 -32.90
CA GLY A 246 10.38 -13.94 -31.52
C GLY A 246 8.88 -13.72 -31.30
N ASP A 247 8.04 -13.68 -32.34
CA ASP A 247 6.57 -13.59 -32.26
C ASP A 247 6.04 -12.51 -31.29
N GLY A 248 6.66 -11.32 -31.29
CA GLY A 248 6.33 -10.22 -30.38
C GLY A 248 7.19 -10.13 -29.11
N ALA A 249 7.94 -11.18 -28.78
CA ALA A 249 8.79 -11.26 -27.59
C ALA A 249 10.21 -10.71 -27.81
N GLY A 250 10.54 -10.25 -29.02
CA GLY A 250 11.90 -9.86 -29.39
C GLY A 250 12.75 -11.05 -29.83
N ALA A 251 13.80 -10.78 -30.59
CA ALA A 251 14.74 -11.78 -31.08
C ALA A 251 16.20 -11.30 -30.95
N PRO A 252 17.16 -12.20 -30.66
CA PRO A 252 18.57 -11.85 -30.70
C PRO A 252 19.02 -11.48 -32.12
N PRO A 253 20.18 -10.82 -32.28
CA PRO A 253 20.81 -10.62 -33.57
C PRO A 253 20.94 -11.91 -34.39
N SER A 254 20.66 -11.80 -35.68
CA SER A 254 20.79 -12.87 -36.68
C SER A 254 21.28 -12.30 -38.01
N ALA A 255 21.62 -13.15 -38.98
CA ALA A 255 22.03 -12.70 -40.31
C ALA A 255 20.96 -11.80 -40.98
N ALA A 256 19.67 -12.16 -40.84
CA ALA A 256 18.56 -11.37 -41.36
C ALA A 256 18.27 -10.10 -40.53
N HIS A 257 18.62 -10.10 -39.24
CA HIS A 257 18.41 -8.96 -38.34
C HIS A 257 19.68 -8.69 -37.51
N PRO A 258 20.70 -8.00 -38.07
CA PRO A 258 21.99 -7.83 -37.41
C PRO A 258 21.93 -7.08 -36.07
N LYS A 259 20.90 -6.24 -35.86
CA LYS A 259 20.65 -5.53 -34.60
C LYS A 259 19.72 -6.29 -33.64
N GLY A 260 19.20 -7.45 -34.04
CA GLY A 260 18.11 -8.14 -33.38
C GLY A 260 16.78 -7.42 -33.53
N LEU A 261 15.74 -7.97 -32.90
CA LEU A 261 14.39 -7.40 -32.88
C LEU A 261 13.95 -7.09 -31.45
N GLU A 262 13.37 -5.91 -31.27
CA GLU A 262 12.83 -5.43 -30.00
C GLU A 262 11.43 -6.01 -29.71
N PRO A 263 11.11 -6.28 -28.45
CA PRO A 263 9.80 -6.79 -28.03
C PRO A 263 8.71 -5.71 -28.06
N ILE A 264 7.46 -6.15 -28.22
CA ILE A 264 6.28 -5.27 -28.13
C ILE A 264 6.09 -4.74 -26.71
N TYR A 265 6.28 -5.60 -25.69
CA TYR A 265 6.19 -5.23 -24.28
C TYR A 265 7.53 -5.49 -23.59
N ARG A 266 8.20 -4.42 -23.14
CA ARG A 266 9.47 -4.52 -22.40
C ARG A 266 9.22 -4.88 -20.94
N LEU A 267 10.17 -5.61 -20.35
CA LEU A 267 10.10 -5.92 -18.92
C LEU A 267 10.33 -4.66 -18.07
N ILE A 268 9.72 -4.64 -16.90
CA ILE A 268 9.79 -3.53 -15.95
C ILE A 268 10.32 -3.99 -14.59
N PRO A 269 10.89 -3.10 -13.77
CA PRO A 269 11.25 -3.43 -12.39
C PRO A 269 10.06 -3.96 -11.59
N GLY A 270 10.20 -5.09 -10.90
CA GLY A 270 9.11 -5.72 -10.15
C GLY A 270 8.86 -5.16 -8.75
N TRP A 271 9.87 -4.54 -8.12
CA TRP A 271 9.75 -4.03 -6.74
C TRP A 271 8.56 -3.08 -6.47
N PRO A 272 8.13 -2.17 -7.38
CA PRO A 272 7.00 -1.28 -7.08
C PRO A 272 5.69 -2.06 -6.96
N ARG A 273 5.51 -3.12 -7.75
CA ARG A 273 4.35 -3.99 -7.65
C ARG A 273 4.34 -4.76 -6.34
N VAL A 274 5.50 -5.24 -5.89
CA VAL A 274 5.62 -5.91 -4.58
C VAL A 274 5.31 -4.94 -3.43
N LEU A 275 5.76 -3.68 -3.50
CA LEU A 275 5.37 -2.63 -2.54
C LEU A 275 3.85 -2.46 -2.48
N MET A 276 3.17 -2.38 -3.63
CA MET A 276 1.71 -2.30 -3.68
C MET A 276 1.03 -3.53 -3.04
N MET A 277 1.61 -4.73 -3.19
CA MET A 277 1.07 -5.91 -2.53
C MET A 277 1.18 -5.81 -1.01
N LEU A 278 2.35 -5.41 -0.51
CA LEU A 278 2.58 -5.25 0.92
C LEU A 278 1.73 -4.13 1.49
N GLN A 279 1.58 -3.02 0.76
CA GLN A 279 0.69 -1.92 1.11
C GLN A 279 -0.75 -2.40 1.29
N LEU A 280 -1.28 -3.18 0.35
CA LEU A 280 -2.65 -3.70 0.47
C LEU A 280 -2.79 -4.61 1.70
N ALA A 281 -1.79 -5.45 1.95
CA ALA A 281 -1.81 -6.35 3.10
C ALA A 281 -1.73 -5.61 4.43
N ALA A 282 -0.85 -4.62 4.53
CA ALA A 282 -0.68 -3.80 5.70
C ALA A 282 -1.94 -2.96 5.99
N LEU A 283 -2.52 -2.38 4.95
CA LEU A 283 -3.75 -1.62 5.03
C LEU A 283 -4.92 -2.46 5.58
N TYR A 284 -5.18 -3.66 5.05
CA TYR A 284 -6.24 -4.51 5.61
C TYR A 284 -5.94 -5.02 7.02
N CYS A 285 -4.69 -5.44 7.27
CA CYS A 285 -4.30 -5.95 8.59
C CYS A 285 -4.53 -4.91 9.68
N THR A 286 -4.08 -3.67 9.42
CA THR A 286 -4.17 -2.59 10.39
C THR A 286 -5.61 -2.25 10.70
N THR A 287 -6.48 -2.25 9.69
CA THR A 287 -7.92 -2.10 9.85
C THR A 287 -8.56 -3.21 10.67
N GLY A 288 -8.22 -4.47 10.38
CA GLY A 288 -8.80 -5.61 11.08
C GLY A 288 -8.43 -5.62 12.55
N VAL A 289 -7.14 -5.44 12.85
CA VAL A 289 -6.60 -5.54 14.21
C VAL A 289 -7.15 -4.45 15.15
N VAL A 290 -7.46 -3.26 14.64
CA VAL A 290 -8.04 -2.18 15.47
C VAL A 290 -9.53 -2.38 15.76
N LYS A 291 -10.24 -3.27 15.07
CA LYS A 291 -11.67 -3.56 15.25
C LYS A 291 -11.91 -4.51 16.45
N ASN A 292 -11.34 -4.18 17.59
CA ASN A 292 -11.22 -5.05 18.76
C ASN A 292 -12.24 -4.76 19.88
N GLY A 293 -13.24 -3.91 19.62
CA GLY A 293 -14.26 -3.58 20.60
C GLY A 293 -15.35 -4.65 20.75
N ALA A 294 -16.12 -4.56 21.84
CA ALA A 294 -17.14 -5.55 22.21
C ALA A 294 -18.25 -5.73 21.15
N VAL A 295 -18.53 -4.73 20.31
CA VAL A 295 -19.54 -4.83 19.23
C VAL A 295 -19.05 -5.76 18.12
N TRP A 296 -17.77 -5.67 17.76
CA TRP A 296 -17.14 -6.61 16.82
C TRP A 296 -17.11 -8.03 17.38
N ALA A 297 -16.75 -8.18 18.67
CA ALA A 297 -16.71 -9.48 19.33
C ALA A 297 -18.09 -10.19 19.36
N LYS A 298 -19.18 -9.45 19.56
CA LYS A 298 -20.56 -9.97 19.49
C LYS A 298 -21.05 -10.21 18.06
N GLY A 299 -20.38 -9.62 17.08
CA GLY A 299 -20.72 -9.68 15.67
C GLY A 299 -21.83 -8.71 15.24
N ASP A 300 -22.10 -7.67 16.01
CA ASP A 300 -23.18 -6.73 15.70
C ASP A 300 -22.68 -5.50 14.89
N ALA A 301 -21.38 -5.43 14.58
CA ALA A 301 -20.79 -4.22 14.00
C ALA A 301 -21.32 -3.88 12.61
N PHE A 302 -21.54 -4.88 11.75
CA PHE A 302 -22.09 -4.63 10.42
C PHE A 302 -23.55 -4.17 10.47
N TYR A 303 -24.31 -4.64 11.46
CA TYR A 303 -25.68 -4.17 11.70
C TYR A 303 -25.68 -2.67 12.02
N TYR A 304 -24.84 -2.22 12.96
CA TYR A 304 -24.72 -0.80 13.27
C TYR A 304 -24.21 0.00 12.08
N ALA A 305 -23.12 -0.44 11.43
CA ALA A 305 -22.52 0.28 10.31
C ALA A 305 -23.48 0.49 9.14
N LEU A 306 -24.32 -0.51 8.82
CA LEU A 306 -25.32 -0.39 7.76
C LEU A 306 -26.50 0.49 8.17
N ASN A 307 -26.83 0.63 9.45
CA ASN A 307 -27.95 1.46 9.92
C ASN A 307 -27.57 2.92 10.25
N LEU A 308 -26.34 3.34 9.91
CA LEU A 308 -25.94 4.75 9.99
C LEU A 308 -26.50 5.53 8.79
N ASP A 309 -27.18 6.64 9.05
CA ASP A 309 -28.03 7.32 8.05
C ASP A 309 -27.29 7.87 6.83
N HIS A 310 -26.01 8.22 7.01
CA HIS A 310 -25.15 8.72 5.94
C HIS A 310 -24.44 7.61 5.16
N PHE A 311 -24.54 6.35 5.60
CA PHE A 311 -23.80 5.23 5.02
C PHE A 311 -24.63 4.26 4.20
N TYR A 312 -25.96 4.16 4.30
CA TYR A 312 -26.73 3.22 3.46
C TYR A 312 -27.20 3.84 2.14
N ARG A 313 -27.33 3.01 1.11
CA ARG A 313 -27.87 3.40 -0.21
C ARG A 313 -29.38 3.21 -0.34
N PHE A 314 -29.91 2.23 0.35
CA PHE A 314 -31.34 1.92 0.47
C PHE A 314 -31.60 1.58 1.93
N GLU A 315 -32.86 1.64 2.36
CA GLU A 315 -33.25 1.36 3.73
C GLU A 315 -32.87 -0.08 4.13
N PRO A 316 -31.82 -0.27 4.96
CA PRO A 316 -31.31 -1.59 5.31
C PRO A 316 -32.22 -2.32 6.31
N GLN A 317 -33.22 -1.64 6.87
CA GLN A 317 -34.14 -2.19 7.87
C GLN A 317 -34.95 -3.35 7.28
N ALA A 318 -35.33 -3.28 5.99
CA ALA A 318 -35.98 -4.38 5.29
C ALA A 318 -35.08 -5.63 5.21
N LEU A 319 -33.78 -5.46 4.89
CA LEU A 319 -32.82 -6.56 4.91
C LEU A 319 -32.62 -7.13 6.32
N SER A 320 -32.59 -6.24 7.31
CA SER A 320 -32.46 -6.60 8.73
C SER A 320 -33.66 -7.42 9.22
N ALA A 321 -34.87 -7.07 8.76
CA ALA A 321 -36.11 -7.78 9.07
C ALA A 321 -36.18 -9.15 8.37
N ILE A 322 -35.74 -9.24 7.11
CA ILE A 322 -35.83 -10.48 6.32
C ILE A 322 -34.76 -11.50 6.71
N PHE A 323 -33.49 -11.09 6.81
CA PHE A 323 -32.36 -11.99 7.05
C PHE A 323 -31.99 -12.13 8.53
N GLY A 324 -32.62 -11.31 9.40
CA GLY A 324 -32.28 -11.21 10.81
C GLY A 324 -30.85 -10.70 11.06
N THR A 325 -30.48 -10.56 12.33
CA THR A 325 -29.13 -10.14 12.72
C THR A 325 -28.06 -11.21 12.45
N ASN A 326 -28.45 -12.45 12.14
CA ASN A 326 -27.51 -13.57 11.95
C ASN A 326 -26.64 -13.39 10.70
N LEU A 327 -27.20 -12.89 9.59
CA LEU A 327 -26.41 -12.61 8.39
C LEU A 327 -25.36 -11.52 8.65
N PHE A 328 -25.74 -10.45 9.35
CA PHE A 328 -24.80 -9.40 9.75
C PHE A 328 -23.75 -9.89 10.75
N ARG A 329 -24.11 -10.84 11.61
CA ARG A 329 -23.15 -11.51 12.49
C ARG A 329 -22.09 -12.27 11.73
N VAL A 330 -22.50 -13.08 10.75
CA VAL A 330 -21.57 -13.80 9.87
C VAL A 330 -20.69 -12.80 9.11
N ASN A 331 -21.28 -11.75 8.51
CA ASN A 331 -20.51 -10.73 7.80
C ASN A 331 -19.51 -10.02 8.71
N THR A 332 -19.90 -9.66 9.93
CA THR A 332 -19.01 -9.02 10.91
C THR A 332 -17.80 -9.89 11.22
N ILE A 333 -18.03 -11.17 11.54
CA ILE A 333 -16.96 -12.12 11.88
C ILE A 333 -16.06 -12.36 10.66
N VAL A 334 -16.65 -12.58 9.49
CA VAL A 334 -15.90 -12.84 8.25
C VAL A 334 -15.04 -11.64 7.90
N VAL A 335 -15.58 -10.42 7.89
CA VAL A 335 -14.83 -9.19 7.55
C VAL A 335 -13.72 -8.95 8.56
N HIS A 336 -13.99 -9.05 9.86
CA HIS A 336 -13.01 -8.81 10.91
C HIS A 336 -11.77 -9.71 10.78
N TRP A 337 -12.00 -11.03 10.67
CA TRP A 337 -10.91 -11.99 10.55
C TRP A 337 -10.28 -11.99 9.17
N TRP A 338 -11.05 -11.73 8.11
CA TRP A 338 -10.50 -11.58 6.76
C TRP A 338 -9.57 -10.37 6.67
N GLU A 339 -9.92 -9.22 7.25
CA GLU A 339 -9.04 -8.05 7.28
C GLU A 339 -7.78 -8.33 8.12
N SER A 340 -7.97 -8.83 9.35
CA SER A 340 -6.88 -9.07 10.31
C SER A 340 -5.85 -10.08 9.78
N CYS A 341 -6.33 -11.15 9.13
CA CYS A 341 -5.50 -12.22 8.60
C CYS A 341 -5.14 -12.04 7.12
N PHE A 342 -5.52 -10.94 6.47
CA PHE A 342 -5.21 -10.69 5.06
C PHE A 342 -3.71 -10.86 4.72
N PRO A 343 -2.73 -10.48 5.57
CA PRO A 343 -1.30 -10.71 5.29
C PRO A 343 -0.91 -12.16 4.99
N LEU A 344 -1.72 -13.14 5.39
CA LEU A 344 -1.52 -14.55 5.03
C LEU A 344 -1.49 -14.75 3.50
N VAL A 345 -2.16 -13.89 2.72
CA VAL A 345 -2.07 -13.93 1.25
C VAL A 345 -0.64 -13.69 0.76
N VAL A 346 0.11 -12.81 1.42
CA VAL A 346 1.51 -12.51 1.09
C VAL A 346 2.38 -13.71 1.42
N VAL A 347 2.14 -14.35 2.57
CA VAL A 347 2.85 -15.58 2.96
C VAL A 347 2.67 -16.68 1.90
N GLY A 348 1.43 -16.93 1.47
CA GLY A 348 1.15 -17.89 0.40
C GLY A 348 1.78 -17.51 -0.93
N LEU A 349 1.77 -16.22 -1.31
CA LEU A 349 2.46 -15.74 -2.51
C LEU A 349 3.97 -15.98 -2.45
N LEU A 350 4.61 -15.72 -1.32
CA LEU A 350 6.05 -15.93 -1.11
C LEU A 350 6.43 -17.41 -1.16
N ILE A 351 5.67 -18.28 -0.48
CA ILE A 351 5.91 -19.73 -0.50
C ILE A 351 5.80 -20.25 -1.93
N ARG A 352 4.73 -19.88 -2.66
CA ARG A 352 4.53 -20.31 -4.04
C ARG A 352 5.57 -19.74 -5.00
N PHE A 353 6.02 -18.51 -4.77
CA PHE A 353 7.15 -17.94 -5.50
C PHE A 353 8.39 -18.81 -5.32
N HIS A 354 8.73 -19.15 -4.07
CA HIS A 354 9.87 -20.02 -3.76
C HIS A 354 9.76 -21.41 -4.40
N LEU A 355 8.57 -22.03 -4.38
CA LEU A 355 8.32 -23.33 -5.01
C LEU A 355 8.46 -23.27 -6.54
N ARG A 356 7.87 -22.26 -7.19
CA ARG A 356 7.91 -22.10 -8.65
C ARG A 356 9.31 -21.77 -9.17
N GLU A 357 10.05 -20.96 -8.43
CA GLU A 357 11.42 -20.57 -8.77
C GLU A 357 12.46 -21.64 -8.45
N ARG A 358 12.04 -22.76 -7.83
CA ARG A 358 12.90 -23.87 -7.37
C ARG A 358 14.19 -23.37 -6.74
N ILE A 359 14.05 -22.41 -5.83
CA ILE A 359 15.19 -21.81 -5.14
C ILE A 359 15.90 -22.93 -4.37
N PRO A 360 17.25 -22.99 -4.42
CA PRO A 360 18.00 -24.02 -3.71
C PRO A 360 17.61 -24.09 -2.24
N ARG A 361 17.45 -25.31 -1.74
CA ARG A 361 17.13 -25.54 -0.34
C ARG A 361 18.35 -25.19 0.51
N LEU A 362 18.10 -24.67 1.72
CA LEU A 362 19.15 -24.59 2.72
C LEU A 362 19.49 -26.01 3.16
N GLU A 363 20.78 -26.28 3.31
CA GLU A 363 21.33 -27.57 3.71
C GLU A 363 22.33 -27.41 4.86
N GLY A 364 22.65 -28.51 5.54
CA GLY A 364 23.60 -28.53 6.66
C GLY A 364 23.27 -27.51 7.75
N TRP A 365 24.27 -26.75 8.19
CA TRP A 365 24.14 -25.77 9.27
C TRP A 365 23.17 -24.63 8.95
N GLN A 366 23.05 -24.22 7.67
CA GLN A 366 22.17 -23.10 7.28
C GLN A 366 20.70 -23.45 7.46
N LEU A 367 20.33 -24.71 7.21
CA LEU A 367 18.98 -25.21 7.43
C LEU A 367 18.62 -25.15 8.92
N TRP A 368 19.49 -25.68 9.77
CA TRP A 368 19.27 -25.71 11.22
C TRP A 368 19.29 -24.31 11.82
N ALA A 369 20.21 -23.45 11.38
CA ALA A 369 20.22 -22.03 11.75
C ALA A 369 18.91 -21.35 11.36
N SER A 370 18.40 -21.57 10.15
CA SER A 370 17.12 -20.98 9.74
C SER A 370 15.94 -21.49 10.59
N ARG A 371 15.91 -22.78 10.96
CA ARG A 371 14.86 -23.33 11.82
C ARG A 371 14.92 -22.75 13.23
N LEU A 372 16.13 -22.68 13.80
CA LEU A 372 16.36 -22.09 15.12
C LEU A 372 15.95 -20.61 15.12
N LEU A 373 16.35 -19.82 14.13
CA LEU A 373 16.00 -18.41 14.04
C LEU A 373 14.48 -18.19 13.92
N TRP A 374 13.76 -19.02 13.14
CA TRP A 374 12.30 -18.96 13.09
C TRP A 374 11.64 -19.32 14.42
N ALA A 375 12.16 -20.33 15.12
CA ALA A 375 11.66 -20.72 16.44
C ALA A 375 11.90 -19.60 17.47
N LEU A 376 13.11 -19.06 17.53
CA LEU A 376 13.46 -17.94 18.41
C LEU A 376 12.65 -16.68 18.08
N PHE A 377 12.40 -16.39 16.80
CA PHE A 377 11.55 -15.28 16.38
C PHE A 377 10.11 -15.48 16.90
N GLY A 378 9.56 -16.69 16.76
CA GLY A 378 8.25 -17.03 17.31
C GLY A 378 8.17 -16.87 18.82
N VAL A 379 9.23 -17.25 19.55
CA VAL A 379 9.35 -17.04 21.00
C VAL A 379 9.48 -15.56 21.35
N ALA A 380 10.29 -14.78 20.63
CA ALA A 380 10.42 -13.34 20.88
C ALA A 380 9.08 -12.61 20.70
N CYS A 381 8.31 -12.95 19.66
CA CYS A 381 6.95 -12.43 19.48
C CYS A 381 6.00 -12.87 20.59
N LEU A 382 6.11 -14.11 21.09
CA LEU A 382 5.36 -14.56 22.27
C LEU A 382 5.73 -13.72 23.48
N MET A 383 7.02 -13.44 23.71
CA MET A 383 7.46 -12.61 24.84
C MET A 383 6.93 -11.17 24.77
N VAL A 384 6.81 -10.59 23.57
CA VAL A 384 6.14 -9.28 23.40
C VAL A 384 4.70 -9.35 23.92
N VAL A 385 3.93 -10.34 23.47
CA VAL A 385 2.52 -10.49 23.87
C VAL A 385 2.42 -10.80 25.36
N ASP A 386 3.20 -11.77 25.84
CA ASP A 386 3.18 -12.25 27.22
C ASP A 386 3.52 -11.15 28.23
N THR A 387 4.49 -10.29 27.89
CA THR A 387 4.88 -9.11 28.68
C THR A 387 3.77 -8.05 28.68
N ALA A 388 3.04 -7.88 27.58
CA ALA A 388 1.97 -6.88 27.47
C ALA A 388 0.63 -7.34 28.07
N LEU A 389 0.38 -8.65 28.22
CA LEU A 389 -0.89 -9.18 28.71
C LEU A 389 -1.37 -8.62 30.07
N PRO A 390 -0.52 -8.41 31.09
CA PRO A 390 -0.94 -7.89 32.39
C PRO A 390 -1.66 -6.53 32.33
N VAL A 391 -1.37 -5.73 31.31
CA VAL A 391 -1.96 -4.39 31.12
C VAL A 391 -3.09 -4.38 30.08
N HIS A 392 -3.52 -5.58 29.65
CA HIS A 392 -4.63 -5.82 28.74
C HIS A 392 -5.60 -6.86 29.33
N PRO A 393 -6.30 -6.53 30.44
CA PRO A 393 -7.14 -7.48 31.14
C PRO A 393 -8.32 -7.95 30.29
N VAL A 394 -8.63 -9.25 30.35
CA VAL A 394 -9.79 -9.87 29.69
C VAL A 394 -10.81 -10.24 30.76
N ARG A 395 -12.03 -9.73 30.63
CA ARG A 395 -13.10 -9.98 31.60
C ARG A 395 -13.36 -11.48 31.76
N GLY A 396 -13.32 -11.96 33.00
CA GLY A 396 -13.56 -13.37 33.35
C GLY A 396 -12.32 -14.26 33.37
N TYR A 397 -11.11 -13.70 33.15
CA TYR A 397 -9.85 -14.44 33.23
C TYR A 397 -8.86 -13.73 34.15
N SER A 398 -8.13 -14.49 34.98
CA SER A 398 -6.94 -13.97 35.67
C SER A 398 -5.79 -13.85 34.67
N THR A 399 -4.87 -12.91 34.91
CA THR A 399 -3.68 -12.68 34.07
C THR A 399 -2.85 -13.94 33.90
N GLU A 400 -2.60 -14.68 34.99
CA GLU A 400 -1.83 -15.94 34.96
C GLU A 400 -2.49 -17.00 34.07
N ARG A 401 -3.83 -17.15 34.19
CA ARG A 401 -4.59 -18.08 33.36
C ARG A 401 -4.53 -17.67 31.90
N LEU A 402 -4.66 -16.38 31.60
CA LEU A 402 -4.60 -15.86 30.24
C LEU A 402 -3.19 -16.07 29.63
N GLN A 403 -2.13 -15.77 30.38
CA GLN A 403 -0.75 -16.03 29.95
C GLN A 403 -0.51 -17.52 29.68
N LEU A 404 -0.98 -18.42 30.56
CA LEU A 404 -0.86 -19.87 30.34
C LEU A 404 -1.57 -20.30 29.06
N VAL A 405 -2.80 -19.82 28.82
CA VAL A 405 -3.57 -20.13 27.61
C VAL A 405 -2.86 -19.60 26.37
N VAL A 406 -2.42 -18.34 26.38
CA VAL A 406 -1.72 -17.72 25.25
C VAL A 406 -0.42 -18.46 24.94
N ARG A 407 0.42 -18.73 25.94
CA ARG A 407 1.67 -19.52 25.77
C ARG A 407 1.39 -20.89 25.17
N SER A 408 0.39 -21.60 25.71
CA SER A 408 0.05 -22.96 25.26
C SER A 408 -0.46 -22.97 23.81
N LEU A 409 -1.38 -22.06 23.47
CA LEU A 409 -1.91 -21.92 22.12
C LEU A 409 -0.83 -21.46 21.13
N TRP A 410 0.06 -20.58 21.55
CA TRP A 410 1.15 -20.06 20.71
C TRP A 410 2.18 -21.14 20.40
N ILE A 411 2.69 -21.84 21.42
CA ILE A 411 3.64 -22.93 21.27
C ILE A 411 3.01 -24.08 20.49
N GLY A 412 1.77 -24.46 20.83
CA GLY A 412 0.99 -25.45 20.07
C GLY A 412 0.82 -25.05 18.61
N GLY A 413 0.53 -23.78 18.33
CA GLY A 413 0.44 -23.22 16.98
C GLY A 413 1.77 -23.30 16.21
N MET A 414 2.89 -22.98 16.85
CA MET A 414 4.23 -23.13 16.25
C MET A 414 4.53 -24.59 15.90
N VAL A 415 4.25 -25.52 16.81
CA VAL A 415 4.41 -26.96 16.57
C VAL A 415 3.50 -27.42 15.43
N LEU A 416 2.23 -27.01 15.42
CA LEU A 416 1.29 -27.33 14.36
C LEU A 416 1.77 -26.82 13.00
N ILE A 417 2.28 -25.59 12.90
CA ILE A 417 2.84 -25.04 11.67
C ILE A 417 4.04 -25.88 11.21
N ALA A 418 4.94 -26.27 12.12
CA ALA A 418 6.10 -27.09 11.79
C ALA A 418 5.70 -28.49 11.28
N VAL A 419 4.77 -29.15 11.98
CA VAL A 419 4.22 -30.46 11.58
C VAL A 419 3.51 -30.35 10.23
N MET A 420 2.63 -29.36 10.06
CA MET A 420 1.92 -29.15 8.80
C MET A 420 2.87 -28.85 7.64
N TRP A 421 3.93 -28.08 7.88
CA TRP A 421 4.95 -27.83 6.87
C TRP A 421 5.64 -29.11 6.42
N VAL A 422 5.98 -30.00 7.36
CA VAL A 422 6.59 -31.30 7.06
C VAL A 422 5.61 -32.19 6.29
N LEU A 423 4.36 -32.30 6.75
CA LEU A 423 3.32 -33.09 6.09
C LEU A 423 3.06 -32.60 4.66
N LEU A 424 2.71 -31.32 4.47
CA LEU A 424 2.35 -30.77 3.17
C LEU A 424 3.52 -30.75 2.17
N ARG A 425 4.77 -30.68 2.65
CA ARG A 425 5.95 -30.58 1.79
C ARG A 425 6.60 -31.93 1.46
N TYR A 426 6.60 -32.88 2.39
CA TYR A 426 7.33 -34.14 2.23
C TYR A 426 6.43 -35.38 2.22
N ARG A 427 5.24 -35.33 2.82
CA ARG A 427 4.28 -36.43 2.87
C ARG A 427 2.85 -35.94 2.63
N PRO A 428 2.56 -35.32 1.47
CA PRO A 428 1.29 -34.68 1.24
C PRO A 428 0.15 -35.72 1.20
N PRO A 429 -0.96 -35.50 1.92
CA PRO A 429 -2.08 -36.43 1.89
C PRO A 429 -2.71 -36.47 0.49
N ARG A 430 -3.20 -37.64 0.11
CA ARG A 430 -3.87 -37.87 -1.17
C ARG A 430 -5.33 -38.19 -0.94
N VAL A 431 -6.21 -37.50 -1.64
CA VAL A 431 -7.66 -37.65 -1.49
C VAL A 431 -8.26 -37.92 -2.86
N THR A 432 -9.02 -39.00 -2.98
CA THR A 432 -9.75 -39.34 -4.21
C THR A 432 -11.16 -38.77 -4.13
N LEU A 433 -11.48 -37.83 -5.02
CA LEU A 433 -12.77 -37.15 -5.03
C LEU A 433 -13.39 -37.23 -6.42
N ARG A 434 -14.57 -37.85 -6.54
CA ARG A 434 -15.23 -38.16 -7.83
C ARG A 434 -14.30 -38.87 -8.83
N GLY A 435 -13.58 -39.90 -8.36
CA GLY A 435 -12.65 -40.69 -9.18
C GLY A 435 -11.36 -39.99 -9.59
N LYS A 436 -11.11 -38.74 -9.15
CA LYS A 436 -9.85 -38.03 -9.41
C LYS A 436 -9.03 -37.94 -8.13
N GLU A 437 -7.85 -38.54 -8.12
CA GLU A 437 -6.87 -38.40 -7.05
C GLU A 437 -6.34 -36.95 -7.04
N ARG A 438 -6.39 -36.31 -5.87
CA ARG A 438 -5.83 -34.98 -5.63
C ARG A 438 -4.80 -35.05 -4.52
N VAL A 439 -3.61 -34.55 -4.81
CA VAL A 439 -2.54 -34.39 -3.81
C VAL A 439 -2.74 -33.05 -3.11
N LEU A 440 -2.92 -33.08 -1.80
CA LEU A 440 -3.08 -31.89 -0.96
C LEU A 440 -1.70 -31.42 -0.49
N ASP A 441 -0.87 -30.99 -1.43
CA ASP A 441 0.49 -30.51 -1.15
C ASP A 441 0.53 -29.03 -0.74
N LEU A 442 1.74 -28.53 -0.50
CA LEU A 442 1.96 -27.14 -0.12
C LEU A 442 1.49 -26.14 -1.20
N ASP A 443 1.58 -26.44 -2.50
CA ASP A 443 1.06 -25.52 -3.53
C ASP A 443 -0.48 -25.50 -3.53
N TRP A 444 -1.13 -26.64 -3.32
CA TRP A 444 -2.57 -26.73 -3.15
C TRP A 444 -3.03 -25.94 -1.93
N PHE A 445 -2.40 -26.16 -0.76
CA PHE A 445 -2.72 -25.44 0.48
C PHE A 445 -2.54 -23.93 0.31
N CYS A 446 -1.39 -23.48 -0.21
CA CYS A 446 -1.14 -22.07 -0.48
C CYS A 446 -2.00 -21.49 -1.61
N SER A 447 -2.62 -22.31 -2.46
CA SER A 447 -3.54 -21.82 -3.50
C SER A 447 -4.93 -21.50 -2.96
N TRP A 448 -5.37 -22.19 -1.91
CA TRP A 448 -6.71 -22.06 -1.34
C TRP A 448 -6.72 -21.31 -0.01
N PHE A 449 -5.89 -21.70 0.95
CA PHE A 449 -5.94 -21.13 2.31
C PHE A 449 -5.08 -19.88 2.47
N LEU A 450 -3.93 -19.82 1.80
CA LEU A 450 -3.02 -18.67 1.84
C LEU A 450 -2.98 -17.93 0.48
N GLY A 451 -3.87 -18.28 -0.45
CA GLY A 451 -3.75 -17.87 -1.85
C GLY A 451 -4.76 -16.81 -2.25
N ARG A 452 -4.40 -16.00 -3.26
CA ARG A 452 -5.26 -14.97 -3.84
C ARG A 452 -6.69 -15.42 -4.18
N ARG A 453 -6.92 -16.71 -4.45
CA ARG A 453 -8.24 -17.23 -4.83
C ARG A 453 -9.30 -16.98 -3.78
N VAL A 454 -9.05 -17.30 -2.52
CA VAL A 454 -10.04 -17.07 -1.45
C VAL A 454 -9.96 -15.62 -1.00
N TRP A 455 -8.76 -15.13 -0.71
CA TRP A 455 -8.57 -13.80 -0.14
C TRP A 455 -9.07 -12.67 -1.04
N LEU A 456 -8.73 -12.66 -2.34
CA LEU A 456 -9.21 -11.62 -3.24
C LEU A 456 -10.65 -11.82 -3.68
N THR A 457 -11.17 -13.06 -3.71
CA THR A 457 -12.59 -13.29 -4.02
C THR A 457 -13.49 -12.85 -2.88
N LEU A 458 -13.16 -13.20 -1.63
CA LEU A 458 -13.89 -12.70 -0.46
C LEU A 458 -13.81 -11.17 -0.39
N GLY A 459 -12.62 -10.61 -0.62
CA GLY A 459 -12.45 -9.16 -0.74
C GLY A 459 -13.31 -8.57 -1.84
N PHE A 460 -13.32 -9.15 -3.04
CA PHE A 460 -14.14 -8.67 -4.15
C PHE A 460 -15.63 -8.70 -3.81
N ILE A 461 -16.14 -9.80 -3.25
CA ILE A 461 -17.53 -9.93 -2.81
C ILE A 461 -17.86 -8.86 -1.76
N PHE A 462 -16.99 -8.68 -0.77
CA PHE A 462 -17.15 -7.67 0.27
C PHE A 462 -17.22 -6.24 -0.32
N HIS A 463 -16.32 -5.89 -1.23
CA HIS A 463 -16.31 -4.55 -1.82
C HIS A 463 -17.49 -4.34 -2.78
N VAL A 464 -17.90 -5.34 -3.55
CA VAL A 464 -19.13 -5.25 -4.37
C VAL A 464 -20.35 -5.05 -3.47
N HIS A 465 -20.43 -5.77 -2.36
CA HIS A 465 -21.48 -5.59 -1.37
C HIS A 465 -21.48 -4.17 -0.79
N LEU A 466 -20.32 -3.63 -0.40
CA LEU A 466 -20.20 -2.25 0.04
C LEU A 466 -20.63 -1.25 -1.06
N MET A 467 -20.29 -1.51 -2.32
CA MET A 467 -20.68 -0.64 -3.43
C MET A 467 -22.19 -0.64 -3.67
N LEU A 468 -22.87 -1.76 -3.41
CA LEU A 468 -24.31 -1.90 -3.57
C LEU A 468 -25.09 -1.37 -2.38
N LEU A 469 -24.62 -1.62 -1.15
CA LEU A 469 -25.37 -1.30 0.07
C LEU A 469 -24.95 0.01 0.73
N MET A 470 -23.68 0.42 0.57
CA MET A 470 -23.11 1.54 1.29
C MET A 470 -22.71 2.72 0.41
N ASN A 471 -22.94 3.91 0.93
CA ASN A 471 -22.61 5.20 0.33
C ASN A 471 -21.22 5.68 0.79
N ILE A 472 -20.19 4.88 0.53
CA ILE A 472 -18.79 5.16 0.93
C ILE A 472 -17.91 5.69 -0.20
N GLY A 473 -18.54 6.18 -1.28
CA GLY A 473 -17.86 6.88 -2.36
C GLY A 473 -16.80 6.10 -3.11
N TRP A 474 -15.71 6.78 -3.40
CA TRP A 474 -14.60 6.30 -4.24
C TRP A 474 -13.59 5.42 -3.50
N PHE A 475 -13.79 5.19 -2.19
CA PHE A 475 -13.02 4.24 -1.41
C PHE A 475 -13.01 2.83 -2.04
N THR A 476 -14.20 2.31 -2.31
CA THR A 476 -14.40 0.93 -2.76
C THR A 476 -13.82 0.67 -4.15
N PRO A 477 -14.09 1.51 -5.17
CA PRO A 477 -13.45 1.38 -6.47
C PRO A 477 -11.91 1.53 -6.41
N GLY A 478 -11.40 2.49 -5.63
CA GLY A 478 -9.95 2.68 -5.45
C GLY A 478 -9.27 1.45 -4.81
N THR A 479 -9.89 0.87 -3.79
CA THR A 479 -9.36 -0.32 -3.11
C THR A 479 -9.47 -1.58 -3.98
N LEU A 480 -10.55 -1.76 -4.73
CA LEU A 480 -10.67 -2.84 -5.72
C LEU A 480 -9.62 -2.74 -6.82
N ALA A 481 -9.29 -1.53 -7.28
CA ALA A 481 -8.22 -1.33 -8.26
C ALA A 481 -6.85 -1.80 -7.72
N ALA A 482 -6.60 -1.66 -6.42
CA ALA A 482 -5.38 -2.16 -5.76
C ALA A 482 -5.23 -3.69 -5.77
N TYR A 483 -6.24 -4.46 -6.21
CA TYR A 483 -6.13 -5.91 -6.38
C TYR A 483 -5.40 -6.28 -7.68
N LEU A 484 -5.34 -5.38 -8.66
CA LEU A 484 -4.68 -5.64 -9.95
C LEU A 484 -3.17 -5.93 -9.82
N PRO A 485 -2.38 -5.20 -8.98
CA PRO A 485 -1.01 -5.55 -8.65
C PRO A 485 -0.81 -6.98 -8.12
N MET A 486 -1.82 -7.57 -7.49
CA MET A 486 -1.78 -8.96 -7.02
C MET A 486 -1.77 -9.96 -8.18
N LEU A 487 -2.14 -9.55 -9.40
CA LEU A 487 -2.13 -10.37 -10.61
C LEU A 487 -0.81 -10.23 -11.38
N HIS A 488 -0.32 -11.34 -11.94
CA HIS A 488 0.82 -11.29 -12.87
C HIS A 488 0.39 -10.76 -14.23
N GLY A 489 1.28 -10.07 -14.95
CA GLY A 489 0.97 -9.49 -16.26
C GLY A 489 0.45 -10.50 -17.30
N ARG A 490 0.98 -11.74 -17.30
CA ARG A 490 0.45 -12.85 -18.14
C ARG A 490 -0.98 -13.26 -17.76
N GLU A 491 -1.30 -13.29 -16.47
CA GLU A 491 -2.65 -13.60 -15.99
C GLU A 491 -3.62 -12.50 -16.41
N VAL A 492 -3.25 -11.23 -16.21
CA VAL A 492 -4.01 -10.06 -16.67
C VAL A 492 -4.29 -10.14 -18.16
N ALA A 493 -3.27 -10.38 -18.98
CA ALA A 493 -3.43 -10.49 -20.41
C ALA A 493 -4.35 -11.64 -20.82
N GLY A 494 -4.21 -12.81 -20.19
CA GLY A 494 -5.09 -13.95 -20.45
C GLY A 494 -6.53 -13.75 -19.99
N ILE A 495 -6.76 -12.99 -18.91
CA ILE A 495 -8.10 -12.60 -18.45
C ILE A 495 -8.71 -11.62 -19.45
N LEU A 496 -8.01 -10.54 -19.79
CA LEU A 496 -8.49 -9.52 -20.72
C LEU A 496 -8.76 -10.08 -22.12
N SER A 497 -7.88 -10.94 -22.66
CA SER A 497 -8.11 -11.59 -23.96
C SER A 497 -9.37 -12.48 -23.94
N ARG A 498 -9.64 -13.21 -22.85
CA ARG A 498 -10.85 -14.04 -22.73
C ARG A 498 -12.11 -13.21 -22.60
N ILE A 499 -12.07 -12.13 -21.81
CA ILE A 499 -13.20 -11.19 -21.70
C ILE A 499 -13.47 -10.54 -23.06
N GLY A 500 -12.43 -10.02 -23.72
CA GLY A 500 -12.55 -9.42 -25.04
C GLY A 500 -13.10 -10.40 -26.09
N HIS A 501 -12.61 -11.64 -26.13
CA HIS A 501 -13.13 -12.65 -27.05
C HIS A 501 -14.62 -12.96 -26.81
N ARG A 502 -15.06 -13.01 -25.55
CA ARG A 502 -16.49 -13.18 -25.22
C ARG A 502 -17.32 -11.95 -25.64
N LEU A 503 -16.82 -10.74 -25.37
CA LEU A 503 -17.49 -9.50 -25.79
C LEU A 503 -17.59 -9.38 -27.32
N ALA A 504 -16.60 -9.88 -28.06
CA ALA A 504 -16.64 -9.92 -29.52
C ALA A 504 -17.81 -10.77 -30.08
N LYS A 505 -18.40 -11.65 -29.27
CA LYS A 505 -19.57 -12.46 -29.64
C LYS A 505 -20.91 -11.76 -29.37
N LEU A 506 -20.92 -10.65 -28.61
CA LEU A 506 -22.12 -10.01 -28.08
C LEU A 506 -22.61 -8.79 -28.91
N GLY A 507 -22.07 -8.54 -30.11
CA GLY A 507 -22.65 -7.58 -31.05
C GLY A 507 -21.66 -6.55 -31.63
N PRO A 508 -22.12 -5.32 -31.97
CA PRO A 508 -21.42 -4.39 -32.86
C PRO A 508 -20.08 -3.86 -32.31
N LEU A 509 -19.88 -3.89 -30.99
CA LEU A 509 -18.62 -3.50 -30.33
C LEU A 509 -17.43 -4.41 -30.70
N ALA A 510 -17.68 -5.58 -31.31
CA ALA A 510 -16.63 -6.45 -31.82
C ALA A 510 -15.65 -5.74 -32.76
N ARG A 511 -16.12 -4.76 -33.55
CA ARG A 511 -15.26 -4.00 -34.48
C ARG A 511 -14.16 -3.20 -33.78
N LEU A 512 -14.40 -2.75 -32.55
CA LEU A 512 -13.44 -2.00 -31.73
C LEU A 512 -12.33 -2.87 -31.12
N LEU A 513 -12.52 -4.20 -31.09
CA LEU A 513 -11.56 -5.13 -30.50
C LEU A 513 -10.48 -5.55 -31.52
N PRO A 514 -9.22 -5.76 -31.07
CA PRO A 514 -8.16 -6.25 -31.95
C PRO A 514 -8.53 -7.59 -32.61
N ALA A 515 -8.16 -7.75 -33.89
CA ALA A 515 -8.51 -8.95 -34.67
C ALA A 515 -8.06 -10.27 -34.01
N ARG A 516 -6.86 -10.28 -33.39
CA ARG A 516 -6.35 -11.44 -32.63
C ARG A 516 -7.25 -11.81 -31.45
N VAL A 517 -7.75 -10.81 -30.72
CA VAL A 517 -8.66 -11.01 -29.58
C VAL A 517 -10.00 -11.55 -30.06
N ARG A 518 -10.53 -11.03 -31.18
CA ARG A 518 -11.75 -11.57 -31.80
C ARG A 518 -11.60 -13.03 -32.18
N ARG A 519 -10.47 -13.41 -32.79
CA ARG A 519 -10.16 -14.80 -33.17
C ARG A 519 -9.85 -15.72 -31.98
N GLY A 520 -9.78 -15.19 -30.76
CA GLY A 520 -9.52 -15.99 -29.56
C GLY A 520 -8.07 -16.48 -29.46
N GLU A 521 -7.14 -15.80 -30.14
CA GLU A 521 -5.73 -16.16 -30.11
C GLU A 521 -5.10 -15.90 -28.72
N PRO A 522 -4.03 -16.62 -28.36
CA PRO A 522 -3.27 -16.36 -27.15
C PRO A 522 -2.78 -14.90 -27.06
N PRO A 523 -2.72 -14.32 -25.85
CA PRO A 523 -2.19 -12.97 -25.68
C PRO A 523 -0.73 -12.91 -26.11
N LEU A 524 -0.34 -11.79 -26.71
CA LEU A 524 1.04 -11.49 -27.07
C LEU A 524 2.01 -11.73 -25.90
N PRO A 525 3.19 -12.30 -26.14
CA PRO A 525 4.19 -12.45 -25.08
C PRO A 525 4.80 -11.09 -24.67
N ALA A 526 5.29 -11.02 -23.44
CA ALA A 526 6.25 -9.98 -23.04
C ALA A 526 7.66 -10.38 -23.50
N ALA A 527 8.61 -9.46 -23.39
CA ALA A 527 9.99 -9.69 -23.84
C ALA A 527 10.58 -11.03 -23.34
N ALA A 528 11.22 -11.75 -24.25
CA ALA A 528 11.85 -13.02 -23.94
C ALA A 528 13.01 -12.83 -22.95
N PHE A 529 13.04 -13.65 -21.91
CA PHE A 529 14.07 -13.57 -20.87
C PHE A 529 15.47 -13.97 -21.35
N THR A 530 15.63 -14.43 -22.59
CA THR A 530 16.91 -14.86 -23.18
C THR A 530 17.61 -13.77 -24.01
N LEU A 531 16.96 -12.62 -24.20
CA LEU A 531 17.49 -11.52 -25.02
C LEU A 531 18.85 -10.99 -24.51
N PRO A 532 19.82 -10.71 -25.39
CA PRO A 532 21.21 -10.42 -24.99
C PRO A 532 21.37 -9.12 -24.19
N GLN A 533 20.54 -8.10 -24.44
CA GLN A 533 20.60 -6.78 -23.77
C GLN A 533 20.23 -6.81 -22.28
N HIS A 534 19.68 -7.91 -21.79
CA HIS A 534 19.25 -8.00 -20.39
C HIS A 534 20.41 -8.30 -19.42
N ILE A 535 20.33 -7.72 -18.23
CA ILE A 535 21.36 -7.81 -17.18
C ILE A 535 21.24 -9.14 -16.41
N ARG A 536 22.34 -9.91 -16.32
CA ARG A 536 22.39 -11.23 -15.66
C ARG A 536 23.70 -11.46 -14.89
N ASP A 537 24.18 -10.47 -14.16
CA ASP A 537 25.42 -10.62 -13.39
C ASP A 537 25.18 -11.29 -12.01
N ALA A 538 26.28 -11.76 -11.40
CA ALA A 538 26.28 -12.43 -10.09
C ALA A 538 26.43 -11.47 -8.88
N ALA A 539 26.57 -10.16 -9.10
CA ALA A 539 26.89 -9.22 -8.03
C ALA A 539 25.78 -9.14 -6.97
N ALA A 540 26.21 -9.19 -5.71
CA ALA A 540 25.38 -9.20 -4.52
C ALA A 540 26.16 -8.62 -3.34
N VAL A 541 25.44 -8.02 -2.39
CA VAL A 541 26.00 -7.74 -1.06
C VAL A 541 26.23 -9.08 -0.34
N PRO A 542 27.44 -9.33 0.19
CA PRO A 542 27.75 -10.60 0.84
C PRO A 542 27.04 -10.73 2.20
N ALA A 543 26.75 -11.97 2.60
CA ALA A 543 25.98 -12.26 3.82
C ALA A 543 26.59 -11.63 5.08
N TRP A 544 27.92 -11.76 5.24
CA TRP A 544 28.64 -11.25 6.40
C TRP A 544 28.47 -9.74 6.57
N ALA A 545 28.39 -8.98 5.47
CA ALA A 545 28.22 -7.53 5.53
C ALA A 545 26.81 -7.16 5.99
N ILE A 546 25.80 -7.93 5.57
CA ILE A 546 24.42 -7.77 6.04
C ILE A 546 24.32 -8.10 7.52
N VAL A 547 24.93 -9.21 7.97
CA VAL A 547 24.97 -9.60 9.39
C VAL A 547 25.69 -8.54 10.23
N ALA A 548 26.84 -8.03 9.76
CA ALA A 548 27.58 -6.96 10.43
C ALA A 548 26.73 -5.68 10.53
N ALA A 549 25.96 -5.34 9.49
CA ALA A 549 25.07 -4.20 9.53
C ALA A 549 23.88 -4.39 10.49
N ILE A 550 23.32 -5.61 10.58
CA ILE A 550 22.27 -5.94 11.56
C ILE A 550 22.83 -5.83 12.99
N GLY A 551 24.00 -6.41 13.24
CA GLY A 551 24.67 -6.32 14.54
C GLY A 551 25.02 -4.88 14.92
N GLY A 552 25.55 -4.10 13.97
CA GLY A 552 25.82 -2.68 14.16
C GLY A 552 24.57 -1.83 14.39
N ALA A 553 23.43 -2.19 13.77
CA ALA A 553 22.15 -1.51 14.03
C ALA A 553 21.65 -1.81 15.44
N ALA A 554 21.66 -3.09 15.86
CA ALA A 554 21.26 -3.48 17.21
C ALA A 554 22.16 -2.84 18.30
N PHE A 555 23.49 -2.86 18.09
CA PHE A 555 24.43 -2.18 18.96
C PHE A 555 24.23 -0.66 18.94
N GLY A 556 23.88 -0.09 17.80
CA GLY A 556 23.48 1.31 17.68
C GLY A 556 22.29 1.68 18.56
N VAL A 557 21.26 0.83 18.61
CA VAL A 557 20.11 1.04 19.51
C VAL A 557 20.56 1.01 20.96
N TYR A 558 21.41 0.05 21.33
CA TYR A 558 22.00 -0.01 22.67
C TYR A 558 22.76 1.29 23.03
N LEU A 559 23.62 1.79 22.14
CA LEU A 559 24.33 3.05 22.35
C LEU A 559 23.38 4.27 22.44
N THR A 560 22.27 4.26 21.70
CA THR A 560 21.26 5.32 21.79
C THR A 560 20.56 5.30 23.15
N VAL A 561 20.18 4.12 23.63
CA VAL A 561 19.45 3.96 24.90
C VAL A 561 20.38 4.22 26.09
N GLU A 562 21.56 3.62 26.12
CA GLU A 562 22.46 3.66 27.29
C GLU A 562 23.37 4.89 27.31
N HIS A 563 23.69 5.47 26.13
CA HIS A 563 24.71 6.51 25.99
C HIS A 563 24.25 7.74 25.21
N GLY A 564 22.96 7.85 24.87
CA GLY A 564 22.40 9.03 24.20
C GLY A 564 22.92 9.28 22.78
N VAL A 565 23.50 8.27 22.12
CA VAL A 565 24.03 8.42 20.76
C VAL A 565 22.88 8.64 19.77
N VAL A 566 22.99 9.66 18.91
CA VAL A 566 21.99 9.95 17.88
C VAL A 566 21.94 8.81 16.83
N TYR A 567 20.91 7.97 16.88
CA TYR A 567 20.78 6.76 16.06
C TYR A 567 20.87 7.03 14.54
N ARG A 568 20.40 8.20 14.09
CA ARG A 568 20.50 8.62 12.67
C ARG A 568 21.94 8.58 12.14
N ARG A 569 22.94 8.90 12.98
CA ARG A 569 24.36 8.84 12.61
C ARG A 569 24.81 7.39 12.40
N VAL A 570 24.37 6.48 13.27
CA VAL A 570 24.63 5.04 13.13
C VAL A 570 24.01 4.51 11.85
N GLY A 571 22.74 4.83 11.59
CA GLY A 571 22.05 4.44 10.35
C GLY A 571 22.78 4.89 9.09
N PHE A 572 23.27 6.13 9.05
CA PHE A 572 24.06 6.65 7.93
C PHE A 572 25.40 5.89 7.76
N ALA A 573 26.12 5.65 8.85
CA ALA A 573 27.39 4.91 8.81
C ALA A 573 27.20 3.48 8.28
N LEU A 574 26.14 2.77 8.71
CA LEU A 574 25.81 1.43 8.25
C LEU A 574 25.42 1.41 6.77
N LEU A 575 24.64 2.40 6.32
CA LEU A 575 24.27 2.52 4.91
C LEU A 575 25.51 2.78 4.04
N LEU A 576 26.41 3.67 4.47
CA LEU A 576 27.67 3.95 3.80
C LEU A 576 28.56 2.69 3.73
N PHE A 577 28.70 1.97 4.85
CA PHE A 577 29.43 0.71 4.91
C PHE A 577 28.90 -0.30 3.87
N LEU A 578 27.57 -0.53 3.85
CA LEU A 578 26.96 -1.44 2.88
C LEU A 578 27.12 -0.95 1.43
N ALA A 579 27.05 0.36 1.20
CA ALA A 579 27.25 0.96 -0.13
C ALA A 579 28.68 0.75 -0.65
N VAL A 580 29.69 0.96 0.20
CA VAL A 580 31.10 0.72 -0.11
C VAL A 580 31.32 -0.76 -0.44
N VAL A 581 30.82 -1.67 0.40
CA VAL A 581 30.93 -3.12 0.14
C VAL A 581 30.25 -3.51 -1.18
N ALA A 582 29.05 -2.97 -1.46
CA ALA A 582 28.34 -3.21 -2.71
C ALA A 582 29.12 -2.71 -3.92
N ALA A 583 29.70 -1.51 -3.86
CA ALA A 583 30.50 -0.92 -4.93
C ALA A 583 31.77 -1.73 -5.21
N LEU A 584 32.48 -2.15 -4.15
CA LEU A 584 33.67 -3.00 -4.28
C LEU A 584 33.34 -4.35 -4.92
N ARG A 585 32.23 -4.99 -4.51
CA ARG A 585 31.79 -6.26 -5.11
C ARG A 585 31.28 -6.10 -6.54
N ALA A 586 30.62 -5.00 -6.87
CA ALA A 586 30.24 -4.69 -8.24
C ALA A 586 31.47 -4.58 -9.15
N ARG A 587 32.50 -3.83 -8.71
CA ARG A 587 33.76 -3.64 -9.44
C ARG A 587 34.53 -4.96 -9.64
N GLN A 588 34.58 -5.81 -8.61
CA GLN A 588 35.22 -7.12 -8.71
C GLN A 588 34.50 -8.06 -9.68
N ASN A 589 33.17 -8.10 -9.64
CA ASN A 589 32.39 -8.96 -10.54
C ASN A 589 32.45 -8.49 -12.00
N GLY A 590 32.39 -7.18 -12.25
CA GLY A 590 32.49 -6.63 -13.61
C GLY A 590 33.85 -6.85 -14.28
N ARG A 591 34.93 -7.04 -13.50
CA ARG A 591 36.28 -7.28 -14.02
C ARG A 591 36.64 -8.76 -14.19
N ARG A 592 35.98 -9.68 -13.48
CA ARG A 592 36.49 -11.07 -13.31
C ARG A 592 35.48 -12.18 -13.58
N ARG A 593 34.19 -11.92 -13.76
CA ARG A 593 33.19 -12.99 -13.91
C ARG A 593 32.31 -12.83 -15.15
N PRO A 594 32.14 -13.91 -15.94
CA PRO A 594 31.18 -13.91 -17.03
C PRO A 594 29.73 -13.75 -16.49
N PRO A 595 28.80 -13.25 -17.32
CA PRO A 595 27.39 -13.22 -16.97
C PRO A 595 26.85 -14.62 -16.65
N LEU A 596 25.88 -14.69 -15.75
CA LEU A 596 25.20 -15.94 -15.39
C LEU A 596 24.54 -16.57 -16.63
N SER A 597 24.43 -17.90 -16.63
CA SER A 597 23.76 -18.65 -17.69
C SER A 597 22.35 -18.10 -17.97
N LYS A 598 21.99 -18.05 -19.26
CA LYS A 598 20.65 -17.67 -19.74
C LYS A 598 19.57 -18.65 -19.29
N ILE A 599 19.95 -19.88 -18.94
CA ILE A 599 19.07 -20.90 -18.36
C ILE A 599 19.39 -21.01 -16.87
N ASP A 600 18.35 -21.03 -16.04
CA ASP A 600 18.52 -21.29 -14.61
C ASP A 600 18.79 -22.80 -14.41
N PRO A 601 19.91 -23.18 -13.79
CA PRO A 601 20.31 -24.58 -13.66
C PRO A 601 19.35 -25.40 -12.78
N TYR A 602 18.54 -24.77 -11.93
CA TYR A 602 17.62 -25.46 -11.02
C TYR A 602 16.24 -25.69 -11.65
N THR A 603 15.79 -24.76 -12.51
CA THR A 603 14.48 -24.86 -13.15
C THR A 603 14.53 -25.39 -14.58
N GLY A 604 15.68 -25.28 -15.26
CA GLY A 604 15.79 -25.53 -16.70
C GLY A 604 15.08 -24.47 -17.56
N ALA A 605 14.51 -23.44 -16.93
CA ALA A 605 13.78 -22.37 -17.61
C ALA A 605 14.69 -21.15 -17.89
N PRO A 606 14.31 -20.28 -18.84
CA PRO A 606 14.99 -19.01 -19.04
C PRO A 606 15.13 -18.20 -17.75
N ARG A 607 16.35 -17.81 -17.40
CA ARG A 607 16.67 -17.02 -16.22
C ARG A 607 16.11 -15.61 -16.38
N GLN A 608 15.20 -15.23 -15.49
CA GLN A 608 14.68 -13.87 -15.42
C GLN A 608 15.81 -12.87 -15.17
N PRO A 609 15.83 -11.75 -15.92
CA PRO A 609 16.91 -10.78 -15.79
C PRO A 609 16.73 -9.84 -14.61
N TRP A 610 17.82 -9.18 -14.22
CA TRP A 610 17.79 -8.10 -13.24
C TRP A 610 17.22 -6.82 -13.86
N ALA A 611 16.44 -6.08 -13.08
CA ALA A 611 15.86 -4.81 -13.51
C ALA A 611 16.90 -3.68 -13.61
N TYR A 612 17.95 -3.77 -12.80
CA TYR A 612 19.01 -2.77 -12.71
C TYR A 612 20.39 -3.43 -12.60
N GLY A 613 21.44 -2.67 -12.89
CA GLY A 613 22.82 -3.05 -12.58
C GLY A 613 23.08 -3.16 -11.07
N PRO A 614 24.29 -3.56 -10.66
CA PRO A 614 24.63 -3.78 -9.24
C PRO A 614 24.33 -2.59 -8.31
N LEU A 615 24.71 -1.36 -8.70
CA LEU A 615 24.48 -0.16 -7.90
C LEU A 615 22.98 0.16 -7.77
N GLY A 616 22.23 0.11 -8.88
CA GLY A 616 20.78 0.33 -8.85
C GLY A 616 20.05 -0.72 -8.00
N ARG A 617 20.51 -1.97 -8.03
CA ARG A 617 19.99 -3.03 -7.15
C ARG A 617 20.27 -2.77 -5.67
N PHE A 618 21.43 -2.23 -5.33
CA PHE A 618 21.74 -1.84 -3.96
C PHE A 618 20.81 -0.72 -3.48
N VAL A 619 20.68 0.36 -4.27
CA VAL A 619 19.82 1.51 -3.93
C VAL A 619 18.37 1.08 -3.75
N VAL A 620 17.83 0.28 -4.68
CA VAL A 620 16.45 -0.23 -4.59
C VAL A 620 16.27 -1.16 -3.40
N ALA A 621 17.23 -2.05 -3.11
CA ALA A 621 17.16 -2.92 -1.94
C ALA A 621 17.17 -2.11 -0.63
N ALA A 622 18.07 -1.12 -0.51
CA ALA A 622 18.12 -0.25 0.66
C ALA A 622 16.81 0.54 0.83
N LEU A 623 16.30 1.14 -0.24
CA LEU A 623 15.05 1.89 -0.23
C LEU A 623 13.84 1.03 0.15
N THR A 624 13.72 -0.18 -0.42
CA THR A 624 12.61 -1.09 -0.12
C THR A 624 12.65 -1.59 1.32
N ILE A 625 13.83 -1.94 1.84
CA ILE A 625 13.99 -2.32 3.26
C ILE A 625 13.62 -1.13 4.15
N TYR A 626 14.19 0.05 3.89
CA TYR A 626 13.93 1.26 4.67
C TYR A 626 12.44 1.62 4.69
N HIS A 627 11.77 1.55 3.54
CA HIS A 627 10.36 1.86 3.44
C HIS A 627 9.46 0.81 4.11
N VAL A 628 9.73 -0.49 3.91
CA VAL A 628 8.94 -1.57 4.55
C VAL A 628 9.10 -1.55 6.07
N VAL A 629 10.32 -1.34 6.57
CA VAL A 629 10.58 -1.17 8.01
C VAL A 629 9.86 0.08 8.51
N GLY A 630 9.93 1.19 7.78
CA GLY A 630 9.27 2.41 8.19
C GLY A 630 7.76 2.26 8.29
N VAL A 631 7.15 1.62 7.31
CA VAL A 631 5.72 1.26 7.33
C VAL A 631 5.41 0.38 8.54
N ALA A 632 6.19 -0.67 8.80
CA ALA A 632 5.96 -1.57 9.93
C ALA A 632 6.00 -0.82 11.27
N LEU A 633 6.95 0.11 11.43
CA LEU A 633 7.06 0.97 12.62
C LEU A 633 5.88 1.95 12.74
N TRP A 634 5.47 2.56 11.62
CA TRP A 634 4.32 3.47 11.59
C TRP A 634 3.01 2.78 12.03
N LEU A 635 2.88 1.50 11.71
CA LEU A 635 1.71 0.69 12.01
C LEU A 635 1.69 0.13 13.44
N LEU A 636 2.74 0.32 14.22
CA LEU A 636 2.71 -0.02 15.64
C LEU A 636 1.62 0.80 16.34
N PRO A 637 0.78 0.17 17.17
CA PRO A 637 -0.32 0.86 17.81
C PRO A 637 0.18 1.91 18.78
N ASP A 638 -0.61 2.95 18.97
CA ASP A 638 -0.31 4.00 19.95
C ASP A 638 -0.87 3.54 21.30
N LYS A 639 0.00 2.93 22.12
CA LYS A 639 -0.34 2.32 23.41
C LYS A 639 0.73 2.67 24.42
N ASP A 640 0.33 2.86 25.68
CA ASP A 640 1.23 3.16 26.80
C ASP A 640 2.34 2.11 26.96
N CYS A 641 2.05 0.83 26.66
CA CYS A 641 3.04 -0.23 26.67
C CYS A 641 4.10 -0.15 25.56
N LEU A 642 4.02 0.83 24.65
CA LEU A 642 4.99 1.09 23.58
C LEU A 642 5.55 2.53 23.62
N SER A 643 5.06 3.38 24.52
CA SER A 643 5.27 4.84 24.48
C SER A 643 6.73 5.25 24.63
N THR A 644 7.53 4.52 25.41
CA THR A 644 8.92 4.91 25.77
C THR A 644 9.91 4.84 24.61
N TRP A 645 9.61 4.08 23.55
CA TRP A 645 10.55 3.87 22.44
C TRP A 645 9.92 3.99 21.06
N ARG A 646 8.60 3.87 20.93
CA ARG A 646 7.91 3.85 19.62
C ARG A 646 8.15 5.12 18.81
N GLU A 647 8.06 6.29 19.44
CA GLU A 647 8.30 7.56 18.73
C GLU A 647 9.75 7.66 18.26
N GLU A 648 10.71 7.32 19.12
CA GLU A 648 12.13 7.31 18.76
C GLU A 648 12.46 6.32 17.65
N ALA A 649 11.84 5.14 17.66
CA ALA A 649 11.98 4.19 16.56
C ALA A 649 11.38 4.72 15.25
N LEU A 650 10.31 5.52 15.32
CA LEU A 650 9.67 6.11 14.14
C LEU A 650 10.46 7.31 13.59
N ASN A 651 11.15 8.07 14.43
CA ASN A 651 11.85 9.31 14.06
C ASN A 651 12.73 9.20 12.81
N PRO A 652 13.57 8.16 12.63
CA PRO A 652 14.38 8.00 11.42
C PRO A 652 13.56 7.98 10.12
N VAL A 653 12.38 7.36 10.13
CA VAL A 653 11.54 7.09 8.93
C VAL A 653 10.37 8.06 8.78
N LYS A 654 10.00 8.78 9.84
CA LYS A 654 8.82 9.66 9.95
C LYS A 654 8.78 10.70 8.84
N TRP A 655 9.90 11.36 8.58
CA TRP A 655 10.01 12.34 7.50
C TRP A 655 9.73 11.71 6.13
N TRP A 656 10.37 10.58 5.82
CA TRP A 656 10.18 9.90 4.54
C TRP A 656 8.73 9.50 4.29
N LEU A 657 8.06 8.89 5.27
CA LEU A 657 6.67 8.45 5.12
C LEU A 657 5.70 9.62 4.99
N ARG A 658 5.90 10.68 5.78
CA ARG A 658 5.06 11.88 5.70
C ARG A 658 5.28 12.61 4.38
N THR A 659 6.51 12.79 3.94
CA THR A 659 6.85 13.49 2.69
C THR A 659 6.37 12.74 1.45
N THR A 660 6.56 11.42 1.41
CA THR A 660 6.05 10.60 0.30
C THR A 660 4.55 10.35 0.39
N GLN A 661 3.90 10.80 1.48
CA GLN A 661 2.49 10.57 1.78
C GLN A 661 2.13 9.08 1.74
N THR A 662 3.06 8.20 2.17
CA THR A 662 2.88 6.74 2.21
C THR A 662 2.57 6.22 3.62
N THR A 663 2.07 7.09 4.50
CA THR A 663 1.58 6.72 5.82
C THR A 663 0.35 5.84 5.68
N GLN A 664 0.30 4.74 6.43
CA GLN A 664 -0.72 3.71 6.29
C GLN A 664 -1.65 3.64 7.49
N GLY A 665 -2.87 3.20 7.25
CA GLY A 665 -3.86 2.89 8.28
C GLY A 665 -5.20 3.55 8.02
N TRP A 666 -6.28 2.79 8.18
CA TRP A 666 -7.62 3.35 8.34
C TRP A 666 -8.29 2.66 9.54
N ARG A 667 -9.04 3.44 10.33
CA ARG A 667 -9.71 2.99 11.56
C ARG A 667 -11.25 3.09 11.47
N MET A 668 -11.79 2.93 10.27
CA MET A 668 -13.23 2.97 10.03
C MET A 668 -13.96 1.92 10.88
N PHE A 669 -14.96 2.38 11.63
CA PHE A 669 -15.75 1.56 12.57
C PHE A 669 -14.94 0.88 13.68
N ALA A 670 -13.76 1.41 14.00
CA ALA A 670 -12.90 0.93 15.09
C ALA A 670 -12.85 1.94 16.25
N PRO A 671 -12.70 1.48 17.51
CA PRO A 671 -12.71 0.08 17.93
C PRO A 671 -14.12 -0.54 17.89
N ASN A 672 -15.16 0.28 17.86
CA ASN A 672 -16.56 -0.09 17.58
C ASN A 672 -17.16 0.92 16.59
N PRO A 673 -18.15 0.53 15.78
CA PRO A 673 -18.92 1.50 15.01
C PRO A 673 -19.67 2.47 15.95
N PRO A 674 -19.91 3.72 15.51
CA PRO A 674 -20.80 4.64 16.21
C PRO A 674 -22.18 4.02 16.45
N ARG A 675 -22.81 4.36 17.58
CA ARG A 675 -24.15 3.87 17.97
C ARG A 675 -25.25 4.92 17.87
N SER A 676 -24.87 6.16 17.57
CA SER A 676 -25.78 7.29 17.42
C SER A 676 -25.43 8.04 16.15
N ASN A 677 -26.45 8.51 15.44
CA ASN A 677 -26.30 9.48 14.37
C ASN A 677 -26.35 10.87 14.99
N LEU A 678 -25.32 11.68 14.75
CA LEU A 678 -25.27 13.09 15.13
C LEU A 678 -24.94 13.87 13.86
N PHE A 679 -25.82 14.77 13.46
CA PHE A 679 -25.64 15.64 12.30
C PHE A 679 -25.83 17.09 12.74
N MET A 680 -25.00 17.99 12.20
CA MET A 680 -25.08 19.40 12.48
C MET A 680 -25.91 20.08 11.39
N ARG A 681 -26.95 20.82 11.80
CA ARG A 681 -27.66 21.75 10.92
C ARG A 681 -27.10 23.15 11.13
N VAL A 682 -26.58 23.73 10.07
CA VAL A 682 -25.99 25.08 10.05
C VAL A 682 -26.95 26.03 9.37
N LEU A 683 -27.44 27.01 10.14
CA LEU A 683 -28.22 28.14 9.66
C LEU A 683 -27.41 29.41 9.92
N VAL A 684 -27.24 30.24 8.90
CA VAL A 684 -26.48 31.49 8.99
C VAL A 684 -27.46 32.65 8.95
N THR A 685 -27.54 33.41 10.04
CA THR A 685 -28.30 34.67 10.06
C THR A 685 -27.37 35.82 9.70
N THR A 686 -27.67 36.50 8.60
CA THR A 686 -26.92 37.68 8.16
C THR A 686 -27.21 38.90 9.04
N GLN A 687 -26.42 39.97 8.91
CA GLN A 687 -26.61 41.20 9.70
C GLN A 687 -27.98 41.86 9.46
N ASP A 688 -28.56 41.70 8.27
CA ASP A 688 -29.92 42.13 7.91
C ASP A 688 -31.03 41.17 8.38
N GLY A 689 -30.69 40.12 9.14
CA GLY A 689 -31.65 39.18 9.72
C GLY A 689 -32.12 38.06 8.79
N LYS A 690 -31.58 37.98 7.56
CA LYS A 690 -31.91 36.90 6.62
C LYS A 690 -31.25 35.59 7.07
N VAL A 691 -32.04 34.53 7.20
CA VAL A 691 -31.55 33.19 7.50
C VAL A 691 -31.21 32.47 6.20
N LEU A 692 -29.97 32.04 6.06
CA LEU A 692 -29.46 31.20 4.99
C LEU A 692 -29.32 29.77 5.52
N ASP A 693 -30.04 28.82 4.92
CA ASP A 693 -29.84 27.41 5.20
C ASP A 693 -28.64 26.91 4.39
N MET A 694 -27.59 26.45 5.09
CA MET A 694 -26.38 25.93 4.45
C MET A 694 -26.58 24.51 3.88
N ASN A 695 -27.80 23.99 3.93
CA ASN A 695 -28.21 22.70 3.37
C ASN A 695 -27.44 21.50 3.97
N THR A 696 -27.16 21.59 5.28
CA THR A 696 -26.41 20.59 6.06
C THR A 696 -27.33 19.62 6.82
N ASP A 697 -28.64 19.86 6.82
CA ASP A 697 -29.62 18.93 7.39
C ASP A 697 -29.76 17.66 6.53
N VAL A 698 -29.18 16.56 7.00
CA VAL A 698 -29.21 15.24 6.33
C VAL A 698 -30.63 14.64 6.26
N TYR A 699 -31.54 15.06 7.14
CA TYR A 699 -32.91 14.54 7.16
C TYR A 699 -33.88 15.34 6.28
N HIS A 700 -33.45 16.49 5.76
CA HIS A 700 -34.25 17.23 4.79
C HIS A 700 -34.52 16.37 3.54
N PRO A 701 -35.75 16.31 2.99
CA PRO A 701 -36.07 15.44 1.85
C PRO A 701 -35.17 15.65 0.62
N ALA A 702 -34.77 16.89 0.34
CA ALA A 702 -33.81 17.19 -0.74
C ALA A 702 -32.41 16.60 -0.48
N ASN A 703 -32.08 16.33 0.79
CA ASN A 703 -30.80 15.81 1.26
C ASN A 703 -30.81 14.32 1.59
N ARG A 704 -31.93 13.62 1.35
CA ARG A 704 -32.06 12.17 1.56
C ARG A 704 -32.77 11.47 0.38
N PRO A 705 -32.25 11.57 -0.86
CA PRO A 705 -32.81 10.84 -1.99
C PRO A 705 -32.58 9.34 -1.81
N LEU A 706 -33.65 8.58 -1.60
CA LEU A 706 -33.61 7.12 -1.52
C LEU A 706 -34.22 6.52 -2.81
N PRO A 707 -33.50 5.66 -3.55
CA PRO A 707 -32.15 5.17 -3.29
C PRO A 707 -31.04 6.17 -3.68
N TRP A 708 -29.90 6.06 -3.01
CA TRP A 708 -28.69 6.81 -3.37
C TRP A 708 -28.00 6.21 -4.59
N ILE A 709 -28.32 6.76 -5.76
CA ILE A 709 -27.70 6.33 -7.03
C ILE A 709 -26.29 6.92 -7.16
N TRP A 710 -26.14 8.20 -6.84
CA TRP A 710 -24.89 8.94 -6.93
C TRP A 710 -24.34 9.32 -5.55
N TYR A 711 -23.02 9.23 -5.40
CA TYR A 711 -22.34 9.62 -4.17
C TYR A 711 -22.07 11.13 -4.18
N THR A 712 -22.61 11.84 -3.19
CA THR A 712 -22.23 13.22 -2.87
C THR A 712 -21.35 13.23 -1.62
N ARG A 713 -20.26 14.00 -1.66
CA ARG A 713 -19.38 14.24 -0.50
C ARG A 713 -19.81 15.44 0.35
N GLN A 714 -20.75 16.26 -0.13
CA GLN A 714 -21.22 17.45 0.58
C GLN A 714 -21.74 17.12 1.98
N ARG A 715 -22.34 15.94 2.16
CA ARG A 715 -23.07 15.53 3.37
C ARG A 715 -22.18 14.87 4.43
N LYS A 716 -20.87 14.84 4.20
CA LYS A 716 -19.85 14.35 5.16
C LYS A 716 -19.08 15.48 5.82
N ILE A 717 -19.27 16.71 5.35
CA ILE A 717 -18.83 17.96 5.98
C ILE A 717 -20.05 18.50 6.72
#